data_AF-A0AAD9J1G3-F1
#
_entry.id   AF-A0AAD9J1G3-F1
#
_cell.length_a   1.000
_cell.length_b   1.000
_cell.length_c   1.000
_cell.angle_alpha   90.00
_cell.angle_beta   90.00
_cell.angle_gamma   90.00
#
_symmetry.space_group_name_H-M   'P 1'
#
loop_
_entity.id
_entity.type
_entity.pdbx_description
1 polymer ?
#
loop_
_entity_poly.entity_id
_entity_poly.type
_entity_poly.pdbx_seq_one_letter_code
_entity_poly.pdbx_strand_id
1 'polypeptide(L)'
;MASALSEDEFHRMQLQLLELRTENYKVTDHCKRQERELNELRTLYETKDKELLKATKVINKSKKAREVELLELENDGLQRKLQTQEEEFRLQNETIMAELSQVIRTNEALEKEVESLKSFTGNKDVEQTEKLQDEIRRLQAQNSVLQKNLTACQGNHETELTKLRQTVVDMELQCLKLSGQRGSPVGQGSTDARTVEGEDDPEFLTYHQADGEEAQTDNCLPEDVLRGSDKTDHVSAVVSGLDNISIHVQLEEQSELISDLQLRLDTEQEEKKLIKEQMLQAEVEYKEKIKSLQDEVEKISEKFKKKQESLVQLQEEKELIYTELSNRIHEVEEVKDSEINKLKTNSIKLQEELSQCNMVLEEYEGKSATRIQELEQLINNLENRQLETQNVQFNQQLTTLNKQLIDLKKINDQLETQLKENQTMYNKKCEELEVAQQELDRQTQALQESHKVAEKRKSLLDELAIKYQEESDQHREQIKSMEETHNSEIDVLTERVDQLKVQVTDFDQIKQTTNDLRTQVNSLEKTKQWLERRLDEAEELLKETKKNHEESVNKQEEYYEKQIEKISEENDNKVKELTEQTEALRCELVEKNSQIEALKQEIKDKIEDKKICEKKGATMERLQEYLADTKSRQCNSVSSWNASILSRENTLMSPEDEAPPVSLTEENAELLKRITDLQQEKWMLEEKVSHLESSNSCMAEDLLQKTAVIEHYVMDSHIGEYDLETLSQEIVRLSKQVVIGSSKQTSGEQKSSE
;
A
#
# COMPACT_ATOMS: atom_id res chain seq x y z
N MET A 1 13.75 -15.25 -62.91
CA MET A 1 14.92 -15.97 -62.35
C MET A 1 14.41 -16.77 -61.17
N ALA A 2 14.55 -18.09 -61.19
CA ALA A 2 14.27 -18.94 -60.05
C ALA A 2 15.47 -19.88 -59.92
N SER A 3 16.27 -19.72 -58.86
CA SER A 3 17.22 -20.75 -58.48
C SER A 3 16.41 -21.95 -58.01
N ALA A 4 16.63 -23.12 -58.61
CA ALA A 4 16.15 -24.35 -58.01
C ALA A 4 16.85 -24.52 -56.66
N LEU A 5 16.07 -24.76 -55.60
CA LEU A 5 16.60 -25.21 -54.32
C LEU A 5 17.41 -26.49 -54.57
N SER A 6 18.57 -26.62 -53.92
CA SER A 6 19.29 -27.90 -53.93
C SER A 6 18.47 -28.97 -53.23
N GLU A 7 18.70 -30.23 -53.60
CA GLU A 7 17.97 -31.37 -53.04
C GLU A 7 18.11 -31.44 -51.51
N ASP A 8 19.30 -31.10 -50.99
CA ASP A 8 19.57 -30.99 -49.54
C ASP A 8 18.84 -29.84 -48.85
N GLU A 9 18.59 -28.71 -49.52
CA GLU A 9 17.80 -27.60 -48.97
C GLU A 9 16.31 -27.93 -48.98
N PHE A 10 15.83 -28.54 -50.06
CA PHE A 10 14.46 -29.03 -50.15
C PHE A 10 14.17 -30.10 -49.09
N HIS A 11 15.08 -31.06 -48.88
CA HIS A 11 14.93 -32.08 -47.85
C HIS A 11 14.98 -31.50 -46.42
N ARG A 12 15.88 -30.54 -46.15
CA ARG A 12 15.88 -29.81 -44.86
C ARG A 12 14.57 -29.06 -44.62
N MET A 13 14.02 -28.39 -45.63
CA MET A 13 12.73 -27.72 -45.53
C MET A 13 11.56 -28.70 -45.34
N GLN A 14 11.61 -29.89 -45.96
CA GLN A 14 10.63 -30.95 -45.70
C GLN A 14 10.67 -31.45 -44.26
N LEU A 15 11.86 -31.69 -43.71
CA LEU A 15 12.05 -32.11 -42.31
C LEU A 15 11.52 -31.03 -41.35
N GLN A 16 11.91 -29.77 -41.53
CA GLN A 16 11.43 -28.65 -40.72
C GLN A 16 9.90 -28.50 -40.78
N LEU A 17 9.29 -28.69 -41.96
CA LEU A 17 7.83 -28.65 -42.10
C LEU A 17 7.13 -29.83 -41.39
N LEU A 18 7.76 -31.00 -41.34
CA LEU A 18 7.26 -32.17 -40.62
C LEU A 18 7.39 -32.01 -39.11
N GLU A 19 8.50 -31.43 -38.63
CA GLU A 19 8.72 -31.06 -37.23
C GLU A 19 7.69 -30.02 -36.77
N LEU A 20 7.55 -28.90 -37.50
CA LEU A 20 6.56 -27.87 -37.22
C LEU A 20 5.12 -28.41 -37.23
N ARG A 21 4.78 -29.32 -38.16
CA ARG A 21 3.48 -30.01 -38.16
C ARG A 21 3.30 -30.88 -36.92
N THR A 22 4.34 -31.60 -36.51
CA THR A 22 4.32 -32.49 -35.34
C THR A 22 4.20 -31.69 -34.04
N GLU A 23 4.89 -30.55 -33.94
CA GLU A 23 4.77 -29.61 -32.82
C GLU A 23 3.39 -28.95 -32.78
N ASN A 24 2.87 -28.50 -33.93
CA ASN A 24 1.53 -27.91 -34.02
C ASN A 24 0.43 -28.90 -33.57
N TYR A 25 0.56 -30.20 -33.87
CA TYR A 25 -0.34 -31.24 -33.32
C TYR A 25 -0.19 -31.40 -31.79
N LYS A 26 1.04 -31.39 -31.24
CA LYS A 26 1.27 -31.44 -29.78
C LYS A 26 0.64 -30.25 -29.07
N VAL A 27 0.83 -29.04 -29.61
CA VAL A 27 0.21 -27.80 -29.08
C VAL A 27 -1.31 -27.88 -29.17
N THR A 28 -1.86 -28.30 -30.32
CA THR A 28 -3.31 -28.47 -30.51
C THR A 28 -3.92 -29.44 -29.50
N ASP A 29 -3.27 -30.57 -29.20
CA ASP A 29 -3.74 -31.51 -28.19
C ASP A 29 -3.60 -30.96 -26.76
N HIS A 30 -2.55 -30.17 -26.48
CA HIS A 30 -2.40 -29.50 -25.18
C HIS A 30 -3.50 -28.46 -24.95
N CYS A 31 -3.80 -27.61 -25.94
CA CYS A 31 -4.93 -26.68 -25.88
C CYS A 31 -6.25 -27.41 -25.67
N LYS A 32 -6.51 -28.52 -26.38
CA LYS A 32 -7.70 -29.37 -26.19
C LYS A 32 -7.75 -30.12 -24.85
N ARG A 33 -6.66 -30.18 -24.09
CA ARG A 33 -6.65 -30.62 -22.68
C ARG A 33 -7.00 -29.46 -21.76
N GLN A 34 -6.32 -28.32 -21.91
CA GLN A 34 -6.60 -27.10 -21.16
C GLN A 34 -8.05 -26.60 -21.32
N GLU A 35 -8.63 -26.67 -22.53
CA GLU A 35 -10.04 -26.33 -22.79
C GLU A 35 -11.02 -27.24 -22.01
N ARG A 36 -10.69 -28.52 -21.82
CA ARG A 36 -11.52 -29.44 -21.03
C ARG A 36 -11.37 -29.16 -19.55
N GLU A 37 -10.14 -29.03 -19.06
CA GLU A 37 -9.82 -28.68 -17.68
C GLU A 37 -10.49 -27.34 -17.27
N LEU A 38 -10.46 -26.32 -18.15
CA LEU A 38 -11.14 -25.04 -17.94
C LEU A 38 -12.67 -25.18 -17.89
N ASN A 39 -13.28 -26.03 -18.73
CA ASN A 39 -14.72 -26.25 -18.71
C ASN A 39 -15.16 -27.08 -17.48
N GLU A 40 -14.38 -28.08 -17.08
CA GLU A 40 -14.58 -28.85 -15.85
C GLU A 40 -14.50 -27.90 -14.63
N LEU A 41 -13.47 -27.06 -14.54
CA LEU A 41 -13.34 -26.03 -13.49
C LEU A 41 -14.49 -25.02 -13.49
N ARG A 42 -14.98 -24.57 -14.65
CA ARG A 42 -16.17 -23.69 -14.75
C ARG A 42 -17.43 -24.35 -14.21
N THR A 43 -17.71 -25.60 -14.60
CA THR A 43 -18.89 -26.33 -14.09
C THR A 43 -18.80 -26.62 -12.59
N LEU A 44 -17.60 -26.89 -12.07
CA LEU A 44 -17.35 -27.03 -10.63
C LEU A 44 -17.57 -25.70 -9.88
N TYR A 45 -17.04 -24.59 -10.40
CA TYR A 45 -17.24 -23.25 -9.84
C TYR A 45 -18.73 -22.88 -9.79
N GLU A 46 -19.45 -23.01 -10.91
CA GLU A 46 -20.90 -22.82 -10.96
C GLU A 46 -21.65 -23.67 -9.94
N THR A 47 -21.22 -24.91 -9.73
CA THR A 47 -21.85 -25.82 -8.76
C THR A 47 -21.61 -25.33 -7.33
N LYS A 48 -20.40 -24.86 -7.01
CA LYS A 48 -20.05 -24.34 -5.68
C LYS A 48 -20.67 -22.97 -5.39
N ASP A 49 -20.82 -22.10 -6.38
CA ASP A 49 -21.58 -20.86 -6.24
C ASP A 49 -23.07 -21.16 -5.96
N LYS A 50 -23.67 -22.11 -6.71
CA LYS A 50 -25.05 -22.58 -6.47
C LYS A 50 -25.22 -23.30 -5.12
N GLU A 51 -24.18 -23.85 -4.52
CA GLU A 51 -24.19 -24.36 -3.14
C GLU A 51 -24.07 -23.22 -2.12
N LEU A 52 -23.17 -22.27 -2.32
CA LEU A 52 -22.93 -21.12 -1.44
C LEU A 52 -24.17 -20.22 -1.37
N LEU A 53 -24.79 -19.90 -2.50
CA LEU A 53 -26.06 -19.15 -2.55
C LEU A 53 -27.21 -19.85 -1.81
N LYS A 54 -27.22 -21.20 -1.75
CA LYS A 54 -28.18 -21.95 -0.92
C LYS A 54 -27.83 -21.86 0.55
N ALA A 55 -26.56 -21.99 0.93
CA ALA A 55 -26.11 -21.85 2.31
C ALA A 55 -26.44 -20.46 2.87
N THR A 56 -26.10 -19.38 2.15
CA THR A 56 -26.45 -17.99 2.52
C THR A 56 -27.96 -17.80 2.62
N LYS A 57 -28.76 -18.34 1.68
CA LYS A 57 -30.23 -18.29 1.76
C LYS A 57 -30.81 -19.10 2.92
N VAL A 58 -30.12 -20.11 3.45
CA VAL A 58 -30.51 -20.83 4.68
C VAL A 58 -30.11 -20.04 5.93
N ILE A 59 -28.91 -19.45 5.95
CA ILE A 59 -28.42 -18.60 7.06
C ILE A 59 -29.36 -17.40 7.26
N ASN A 60 -29.64 -16.63 6.21
CA ASN A 60 -30.49 -15.43 6.30
C ASN A 60 -31.97 -15.76 6.62
N LYS A 61 -32.42 -17.00 6.34
CA LYS A 61 -33.74 -17.50 6.74
C LYS A 61 -33.75 -18.13 8.14
N SER A 62 -32.59 -18.42 8.72
CA SER A 62 -32.48 -18.96 10.08
C SER A 62 -32.99 -17.96 11.10
N LYS A 63 -33.87 -18.40 12.00
CA LYS A 63 -34.30 -17.56 13.14
C LYS A 63 -33.11 -17.13 13.99
N LYS A 64 -32.12 -18.00 14.15
CA LYS A 64 -30.92 -17.74 14.96
C LYS A 64 -30.04 -16.61 14.42
N ALA A 65 -30.07 -16.33 13.11
CA ALA A 65 -29.33 -15.20 12.55
C ALA A 65 -29.95 -13.86 13.00
N ARG A 66 -31.28 -13.72 12.87
CA ARG A 66 -32.02 -12.55 13.36
C ARG A 66 -32.06 -12.43 14.89
N GLU A 67 -31.99 -13.55 15.60
CA GLU A 67 -31.86 -13.59 17.06
C GLU A 67 -30.50 -13.03 17.52
N VAL A 68 -29.41 -13.40 16.83
CA VAL A 68 -28.07 -12.82 17.06
C VAL A 68 -28.05 -11.33 16.68
N GLU A 69 -28.58 -10.95 15.52
CA GLU A 69 -28.67 -9.55 15.06
C GLU A 69 -29.42 -8.65 16.06
N LEU A 70 -30.50 -9.14 16.67
CA LEU A 70 -31.22 -8.41 17.72
C LEU A 70 -30.44 -8.34 19.05
N LEU A 71 -29.72 -9.40 19.43
CA LEU A 71 -28.87 -9.41 20.62
C LEU A 71 -27.63 -8.50 20.46
N GLU A 72 -27.08 -8.38 19.25
CA GLU A 72 -26.01 -7.45 18.92
C GLU A 72 -26.50 -5.99 19.04
N LEU A 73 -27.67 -5.68 18.47
CA LEU A 73 -28.30 -4.35 18.61
C LEU A 73 -28.66 -3.99 20.07
N GLU A 74 -29.08 -4.97 20.88
CA GLU A 74 -29.31 -4.78 22.31
C GLU A 74 -27.99 -4.57 23.08
N ASN A 75 -26.97 -5.37 22.80
CA ASN A 75 -25.66 -5.27 23.43
C ASN A 75 -24.98 -3.92 23.13
N ASP A 76 -24.97 -3.45 21.88
CA ASP A 76 -24.51 -2.10 21.53
C ASP A 76 -25.32 -1.02 22.28
N GLY A 77 -26.63 -1.25 22.46
CA GLY A 77 -27.52 -0.37 23.21
C GLY A 77 -27.22 -0.33 24.71
N LEU A 78 -26.77 -1.44 25.29
CA LEU A 78 -26.30 -1.52 26.68
C LEU A 78 -24.90 -0.92 26.84
N GLN A 79 -23.98 -1.20 25.91
CA GLN A 79 -22.62 -0.67 25.93
C GLN A 79 -22.62 0.86 25.81
N ARG A 80 -23.47 1.44 24.94
CA ARG A 80 -23.66 2.90 24.86
C ARG A 80 -24.18 3.50 26.17
N LYS A 81 -25.15 2.85 26.84
CA LYS A 81 -25.64 3.29 28.16
C LYS A 81 -24.56 3.23 29.23
N LEU A 82 -23.76 2.16 29.25
CA LEU A 82 -22.64 2.00 30.18
C LEU A 82 -21.59 3.09 29.97
N GLN A 83 -21.22 3.39 28.72
CA GLN A 83 -20.30 4.48 28.39
C GLN A 83 -20.80 5.84 28.89
N THR A 84 -22.08 6.17 28.68
CA THR A 84 -22.68 7.40 29.21
C THR A 84 -22.67 7.43 30.74
N GLN A 85 -22.98 6.31 31.43
CA GLN A 85 -22.91 6.25 32.89
C GLN A 85 -21.48 6.37 33.44
N GLU A 86 -20.49 5.81 32.74
CA GLU A 86 -19.08 6.03 33.08
C GLU A 86 -18.66 7.49 32.85
N GLU A 87 -19.16 8.15 31.80
CA GLU A 87 -18.91 9.57 31.53
C GLU A 87 -19.55 10.48 32.59
N GLU A 88 -20.79 10.20 32.98
CA GLU A 88 -21.46 10.85 34.11
C GLU A 88 -20.68 10.67 35.42
N PHE A 89 -20.21 9.45 35.72
CA PHE A 89 -19.41 9.17 36.90
C PHE A 89 -18.00 9.80 36.85
N ARG A 90 -17.36 9.83 35.68
CA ARG A 90 -16.09 10.57 35.47
C ARG A 90 -16.27 12.06 35.74
N LEU A 91 -17.30 12.68 35.15
CA LEU A 91 -17.63 14.10 35.34
C LEU A 91 -18.01 14.42 36.80
N GLN A 92 -18.75 13.53 37.47
CA GLN A 92 -19.08 13.68 38.89
C GLN A 92 -17.81 13.66 39.76
N ASN A 93 -16.89 12.71 39.53
CA ASN A 93 -15.63 12.65 40.27
C ASN A 93 -14.72 13.86 39.98
N GLU A 94 -14.65 14.32 38.73
CA GLU A 94 -13.93 15.55 38.36
C GLU A 94 -14.50 16.78 39.08
N THR A 95 -15.83 16.89 39.14
CA THR A 95 -16.54 17.96 39.86
C THR A 95 -16.23 17.90 41.36
N ILE A 96 -16.33 16.73 42.00
CA ILE A 96 -16.02 16.54 43.43
C ILE A 96 -14.54 16.88 43.72
N MET A 97 -13.61 16.49 42.84
CA MET A 97 -12.20 16.83 43.00
C MET A 97 -11.92 18.33 42.81
N ALA A 98 -12.67 19.01 41.93
CA ALA A 98 -12.60 20.46 41.75
C ALA A 98 -13.18 21.22 42.96
N GLU A 99 -14.31 20.76 43.50
CA GLU A 99 -14.93 21.29 44.73
C GLU A 99 -14.03 21.08 45.95
N LEU A 100 -13.49 19.87 46.15
CA LEU A 100 -12.53 19.58 47.22
C LEU A 100 -11.28 20.46 47.10
N SER A 101 -10.75 20.62 45.88
CA SER A 101 -9.62 21.54 45.62
C SER A 101 -9.96 22.98 45.95
N GLN A 102 -11.21 23.43 45.70
CA GLN A 102 -11.66 24.77 46.05
C GLN A 102 -11.81 24.94 47.57
N VAL A 103 -12.35 23.95 48.28
CA VAL A 103 -12.43 23.93 49.75
C VAL A 103 -11.04 23.98 50.38
N ILE A 104 -10.08 23.22 49.86
CA ILE A 104 -8.67 23.26 50.31
C ILE A 104 -8.09 24.66 50.11
N ARG A 105 -8.27 25.29 48.93
CA ARG A 105 -7.81 26.68 48.70
C ARG A 105 -8.43 27.68 49.66
N THR A 106 -9.73 27.55 49.97
CA THR A 106 -10.38 28.46 50.94
C THR A 106 -9.90 28.21 52.37
N ASN A 107 -9.65 26.96 52.76
CA ASN A 107 -9.09 26.64 54.07
C ASN A 107 -7.66 27.17 54.19
N GLU A 108 -6.80 26.96 53.20
CA GLU A 108 -5.45 27.55 53.14
C GLU A 108 -5.46 29.08 53.23
N ALA A 109 -6.44 29.74 52.59
CA ALA A 109 -6.58 31.19 52.64
C ALA A 109 -7.00 31.67 54.03
N LEU A 110 -7.99 31.01 54.65
CA LEU A 110 -8.44 31.28 56.02
C LEU A 110 -7.35 30.96 57.05
N GLU A 111 -6.55 29.91 56.87
CA GLU A 111 -5.40 29.59 57.72
C GLU A 111 -4.33 30.68 57.63
N LYS A 112 -4.02 31.18 56.43
CA LYS A 112 -3.09 32.31 56.22
C LYS A 112 -3.63 33.61 56.83
N GLU A 113 -4.94 33.86 56.74
CA GLU A 113 -5.59 35.02 57.38
C GLU A 113 -5.55 34.90 58.91
N VAL A 114 -5.94 33.75 59.47
CA VAL A 114 -5.86 33.44 60.90
C VAL A 114 -4.43 33.55 61.43
N GLU A 115 -3.44 33.06 60.69
CA GLU A 115 -2.03 33.17 61.11
C GLU A 115 -1.52 34.62 61.04
N SER A 116 -1.95 35.39 60.03
CA SER A 116 -1.67 36.82 59.97
C SER A 116 -2.29 37.57 61.17
N LEU A 117 -3.53 37.24 61.55
CA LEU A 117 -4.21 37.82 62.70
C LEU A 117 -3.54 37.43 64.03
N LYS A 118 -3.14 36.16 64.21
CA LYS A 118 -2.33 35.72 65.36
C LYS A 118 -1.00 36.46 65.47
N SER A 119 -0.32 36.70 64.34
CA SER A 119 0.94 37.45 64.33
C SER A 119 0.75 38.92 64.73
N PHE A 120 -0.44 39.48 64.47
CA PHE A 120 -0.81 40.85 64.80
C PHE A 120 -1.32 41.03 66.24
N THR A 121 -2.00 40.02 66.79
CA THR A 121 -2.47 40.01 68.19
C THR A 121 -1.37 39.60 69.16
N GLY A 122 -0.69 38.48 68.91
CA GLY A 122 0.34 37.95 69.81
C GLY A 122 1.45 38.93 70.15
N ASN A 123 1.91 39.74 69.18
CA ASN A 123 2.92 40.78 69.42
C ASN A 123 2.43 41.94 70.30
N LYS A 124 1.11 42.22 70.36
CA LYS A 124 0.54 43.26 71.22
C LYS A 124 0.14 42.72 72.59
N ASP A 125 -0.53 41.56 72.60
CA ASP A 125 -1.03 40.95 73.83
C ASP A 125 0.11 40.53 74.76
N VAL A 126 1.23 40.03 74.22
CA VAL A 126 2.42 39.74 75.04
C VAL A 126 3.00 41.03 75.65
N GLU A 127 3.23 42.07 74.84
CA GLU A 127 3.86 43.32 75.31
C GLU A 127 2.98 44.11 76.30
N GLN A 128 1.65 43.94 76.27
CA GLN A 128 0.74 44.48 77.28
C GLN A 128 0.60 43.56 78.50
N THR A 129 0.54 42.24 78.31
CA THR A 129 0.41 41.28 79.42
C THR A 129 1.64 41.27 80.32
N GLU A 130 2.85 41.37 79.76
CA GLU A 130 4.09 41.42 80.55
C GLU A 130 4.14 42.66 81.44
N LYS A 131 3.80 43.84 80.90
CA LYS A 131 3.69 45.11 81.65
C LYS A 131 2.62 45.06 82.75
N LEU A 132 1.49 44.40 82.48
CA LEU A 132 0.44 44.18 83.48
C LEU A 132 0.87 43.19 84.56
N GLN A 133 1.61 42.13 84.22
CA GLN A 133 2.15 41.19 85.20
C GLN A 133 3.17 41.85 86.13
N ASP A 134 4.05 42.72 85.62
CA ASP A 134 5.02 43.43 86.46
C ASP A 134 4.36 44.43 87.42
N GLU A 135 3.33 45.16 86.99
CA GLU A 135 2.58 46.03 87.91
C GLU A 135 1.75 45.21 88.92
N ILE A 136 1.24 44.02 88.54
CA ILE A 136 0.62 43.07 89.50
C ILE A 136 1.65 42.58 90.53
N ARG A 137 2.86 42.18 90.13
CA ARG A 137 3.95 41.78 91.05
C ARG A 137 4.28 42.91 92.02
N ARG A 138 4.34 44.15 91.53
CA ARG A 138 4.59 45.37 92.32
C ARG A 138 3.50 45.62 93.35
N LEU A 139 2.22 45.56 92.95
CA LEU A 139 1.07 45.73 93.83
C LEU A 139 0.96 44.61 94.87
N GLN A 140 1.29 43.36 94.51
CA GLN A 140 1.39 42.24 95.45
C GLN A 140 2.48 42.46 96.51
N ALA A 141 3.67 42.92 96.10
CA ALA A 141 4.73 43.27 97.03
C ALA A 141 4.32 44.41 97.99
N GLN A 142 3.66 45.45 97.47
CA GLN A 142 3.14 46.56 98.28
C GLN A 142 2.06 46.10 99.27
N ASN A 143 1.13 45.23 98.84
CA ASN A 143 0.11 44.64 99.72
C ASN A 143 0.74 43.73 100.80
N SER A 144 1.81 42.99 100.50
CA SER A 144 2.53 42.19 101.51
C SER A 144 3.18 43.07 102.59
N VAL A 145 3.74 44.23 102.20
CA VAL A 145 4.26 45.22 103.15
C VAL A 145 3.13 45.85 103.98
N LEU A 146 2.01 46.21 103.36
CA LEU A 146 0.84 46.76 104.06
C LEU A 146 0.23 45.75 105.04
N GLN A 147 0.11 44.47 104.67
CA GLN A 147 -0.31 43.41 105.59
C GLN A 147 0.66 43.26 106.77
N LYS A 148 1.98 43.21 106.54
CA LYS A 148 2.97 43.14 107.63
C LYS A 148 2.86 44.33 108.60
N ASN A 149 2.66 45.53 108.06
CA ASN A 149 2.46 46.74 108.87
C ASN A 149 1.12 46.69 109.64
N LEU A 150 0.05 46.18 109.04
CA LEU A 150 -1.25 46.00 109.70
C LEU A 150 -1.16 44.96 110.82
N THR A 151 -0.54 43.80 110.57
CA THR A 151 -0.34 42.74 111.58
C THR A 151 0.56 43.21 112.72
N ALA A 152 1.62 43.98 112.44
CA ALA A 152 2.45 44.59 113.47
C ALA A 152 1.63 45.61 114.30
N CYS A 153 0.77 46.40 113.67
CA CYS A 153 -0.12 47.34 114.36
C CYS A 153 -1.16 46.60 115.22
N GLN A 154 -1.79 45.55 114.71
CA GLN A 154 -2.72 44.68 115.44
C GLN A 154 -2.03 44.00 116.63
N GLY A 155 -0.83 43.44 116.44
CA GLY A 155 -0.04 42.85 117.52
C GLY A 155 0.32 43.86 118.60
N ASN A 156 0.65 45.10 118.25
CA ASN A 156 0.86 46.16 119.24
C ASN A 156 -0.42 46.42 120.07
N HIS A 157 -1.58 46.59 119.43
CA HIS A 157 -2.86 46.76 120.12
C HIS A 157 -3.24 45.53 120.96
N GLU A 158 -2.90 44.32 120.54
CA GLU A 158 -3.15 43.09 121.30
C GLU A 158 -2.21 42.96 122.52
N THR A 159 -0.94 43.40 122.41
CA THR A 159 -0.07 43.54 123.59
C THR A 159 -0.53 44.65 124.54
N GLU A 160 -1.28 45.64 124.07
CA GLU A 160 -1.87 46.69 124.90
C GLU A 160 -3.16 46.23 125.57
N LEU A 161 -4.04 45.52 124.85
CA LEU A 161 -5.22 44.86 125.40
C LEU A 161 -4.87 43.78 126.43
N THR A 162 -3.78 43.04 126.25
CA THR A 162 -3.31 42.06 127.26
C THR A 162 -2.70 42.74 128.49
N LYS A 163 -1.97 43.87 128.34
CA LYS A 163 -1.56 44.71 129.49
C LYS A 163 -2.77 45.25 130.26
N LEU A 164 -3.79 45.76 129.56
CA LEU A 164 -5.03 46.26 130.16
C LEU A 164 -5.83 45.14 130.85
N ARG A 165 -5.89 43.94 130.26
CA ARG A 165 -6.48 42.76 130.93
C ARG A 165 -5.70 42.37 132.18
N GLN A 166 -4.38 42.45 132.17
CA GLN A 166 -3.56 42.18 133.35
C GLN A 166 -3.84 43.19 134.47
N THR A 167 -3.93 44.50 134.19
CA THR A 167 -4.30 45.48 135.23
C THR A 167 -5.72 45.32 135.76
N VAL A 168 -6.67 44.84 134.94
CA VAL A 168 -8.01 44.46 135.44
C VAL A 168 -7.92 43.25 136.37
N VAL A 169 -7.19 42.20 136.00
CA VAL A 169 -6.97 41.03 136.87
C VAL A 169 -6.26 41.41 138.18
N ASP A 170 -5.27 42.30 138.13
CA ASP A 170 -4.56 42.79 139.31
C ASP A 170 -5.48 43.60 140.26
N MET A 171 -6.43 44.37 139.70
CA MET A 171 -7.49 45.03 140.49
C MET A 171 -8.48 44.03 141.11
N GLU A 172 -8.94 43.02 140.36
CA GLU A 172 -9.82 41.98 140.86
C GLU A 172 -9.16 41.17 142.00
N LEU A 173 -7.85 40.89 141.87
CA LEU A 173 -7.04 40.22 142.90
C LEU A 173 -6.86 41.06 144.18
N GLN A 174 -7.11 42.36 144.11
CA GLN A 174 -7.05 43.28 145.25
C GLN A 174 -8.39 43.32 146.01
N CYS A 175 -9.53 43.19 145.32
CA CYS A 175 -10.85 43.12 145.93
C CYS A 175 -11.14 41.80 146.67
N LEU A 176 -10.60 40.66 146.21
CA LEU A 176 -10.88 39.35 146.84
C LEU A 176 -10.21 39.11 148.21
N LYS A 177 -9.30 39.98 148.67
CA LYS A 177 -8.44 39.73 149.86
C LYS A 177 -9.11 39.92 151.23
N LEU A 178 -10.45 39.86 151.33
CA LEU A 178 -11.20 39.97 152.59
C LEU A 178 -12.10 38.77 152.93
N SER A 179 -12.08 37.65 152.19
CA SER A 179 -12.64 36.37 152.67
C SER A 179 -11.93 35.15 152.06
N GLY A 180 -11.83 34.05 152.83
CA GLY A 180 -11.31 32.75 152.40
C GLY A 180 -12.41 31.67 152.40
N GLN A 181 -12.17 30.41 152.01
CA GLN A 181 -10.90 29.70 151.83
C GLN A 181 -10.97 28.64 150.68
N ARG A 182 -9.77 28.21 150.22
CA ARG A 182 -9.34 26.95 149.53
C ARG A 182 -10.37 25.82 149.26
N GLY A 183 -10.35 25.05 148.15
CA GLY A 183 -9.64 25.15 146.86
C GLY A 183 -8.88 23.89 146.34
N SER A 184 -9.20 23.42 145.12
CA SER A 184 -8.31 22.81 144.05
C SER A 184 -7.47 21.54 144.35
N PRO A 185 -6.65 20.94 143.41
CA PRO A 185 -6.46 21.12 141.94
C PRO A 185 -6.19 19.82 141.07
N VAL A 186 -5.90 19.98 139.75
CA VAL A 186 -5.20 19.06 138.76
C VAL A 186 -5.95 17.79 138.25
N GLY A 187 -5.83 17.29 137.00
CA GLY A 187 -5.25 17.82 135.72
C GLY A 187 -4.64 16.74 134.76
N GLN A 188 -4.37 17.12 133.48
CA GLN A 188 -3.60 16.40 132.39
C GLN A 188 -4.21 15.15 131.68
N GLY A 189 -3.86 14.90 130.39
CA GLY A 189 -3.94 13.54 129.77
C GLY A 189 -4.25 13.33 128.24
N SER A 190 -3.28 13.54 127.34
CA SER A 190 -2.90 12.74 126.13
C SER A 190 -3.88 11.89 125.25
N THR A 191 -3.88 12.19 123.93
CA THR A 191 -3.67 11.32 122.71
C THR A 191 -4.57 10.13 122.25
N ASP A 192 -4.82 10.12 120.93
CA ASP A 192 -4.78 9.01 119.93
C ASP A 192 -6.00 8.14 119.47
N ALA A 193 -6.12 8.09 118.13
CA ALA A 193 -6.40 6.97 117.20
C ALA A 193 -7.76 6.22 117.07
N ARG A 194 -8.41 6.43 115.90
CA ARG A 194 -9.07 5.46 114.97
C ARG A 194 -9.79 4.19 115.49
N THR A 195 -11.12 4.14 115.27
CA THR A 195 -11.89 3.20 114.38
C THR A 195 -13.33 3.76 114.22
N VAL A 196 -13.90 3.95 113.02
CA VAL A 196 -14.61 3.00 112.12
C VAL A 196 -15.94 2.46 112.69
N GLU A 197 -17.07 2.99 112.19
CA GLU A 197 -18.44 2.43 112.21
C GLU A 197 -19.26 2.97 111.00
N GLY A 198 -20.29 2.23 110.58
CA GLY A 198 -21.34 2.67 109.62
C GLY A 198 -21.03 2.54 108.12
N GLU A 199 -21.97 2.21 107.22
CA GLU A 199 -23.40 1.80 107.35
C GLU A 199 -23.80 0.83 106.20
N ASP A 200 -25.08 0.40 106.19
CA ASP A 200 -25.90 -0.21 105.11
C ASP A 200 -25.97 -1.75 104.88
N ASP A 201 -27.23 -2.16 104.59
CA ASP A 201 -27.90 -3.48 104.39
C ASP A 201 -27.74 -4.06 102.94
N PRO A 202 -28.40 -5.18 102.45
CA PRO A 202 -29.54 -5.96 102.98
C PRO A 202 -29.56 -7.52 102.80
N GLU A 203 -30.63 -8.16 103.35
CA GLU A 203 -31.42 -9.35 102.90
C GLU A 203 -30.78 -10.70 102.40
N PHE A 204 -31.26 -11.86 102.92
CA PHE A 204 -32.34 -12.72 102.32
C PHE A 204 -32.26 -14.26 102.63
N LEU A 205 -33.41 -14.90 102.96
CA LEU A 205 -33.72 -16.37 102.96
C LEU A 205 -32.89 -17.35 103.87
N THR A 206 -33.25 -18.63 104.17
CA THR A 206 -34.31 -19.56 103.70
C THR A 206 -34.68 -20.67 104.74
N TYR A 207 -35.93 -21.16 104.73
CA TYR A 207 -36.43 -22.55 105.00
C TYR A 207 -36.49 -23.23 106.42
N HIS A 208 -37.75 -23.52 106.81
CA HIS A 208 -38.37 -24.79 107.25
C HIS A 208 -37.89 -25.69 108.44
N GLN A 209 -38.89 -25.95 109.31
CA GLN A 209 -39.46 -27.25 109.77
C GLN A 209 -39.19 -27.84 111.16
N ALA A 210 -40.34 -28.09 111.83
CA ALA A 210 -40.71 -29.21 112.72
C ALA A 210 -40.36 -29.17 114.23
N ASP A 211 -41.29 -29.80 114.98
CA ASP A 211 -41.29 -30.21 116.39
C ASP A 211 -41.09 -29.13 117.49
N GLY A 212 -41.80 -29.16 118.63
CA GLY A 212 -42.90 -30.03 119.06
C GLY A 212 -43.34 -29.73 120.50
N GLU A 213 -44.60 -30.07 120.83
CA GLU A 213 -45.20 -30.24 122.17
C GLU A 213 -44.92 -29.23 123.32
N GLU A 214 -45.96 -28.52 123.78
CA GLU A 214 -46.30 -28.46 125.23
C GLU A 214 -47.72 -27.87 125.49
N ALA A 215 -48.66 -28.68 125.97
CA ALA A 215 -49.90 -28.26 126.65
C ALA A 215 -50.63 -29.48 127.26
N GLN A 216 -50.58 -29.66 128.59
CA GLN A 216 -51.37 -30.70 129.28
C GLN A 216 -52.76 -30.17 129.66
N THR A 217 -53.80 -30.99 129.48
CA THR A 217 -55.16 -30.73 129.98
C THR A 217 -55.84 -32.02 130.45
N ASP A 218 -56.41 -31.99 131.65
CA ASP A 218 -57.25 -33.04 132.25
C ASP A 218 -58.23 -32.37 133.26
N ASN A 219 -59.49 -32.78 133.46
CA ASN A 219 -60.41 -33.53 132.59
C ASN A 219 -61.88 -33.41 133.09
N CYS A 220 -62.86 -33.69 132.20
CA CYS A 220 -64.28 -34.04 132.42
C CYS A 220 -65.28 -33.15 133.24
N LEU A 221 -66.56 -33.35 132.87
CA LEU A 221 -67.84 -32.86 133.45
C LEU A 221 -68.55 -34.06 134.18
N PRO A 222 -69.86 -34.10 134.55
CA PRO A 222 -70.94 -33.08 134.72
C PRO A 222 -71.83 -33.28 136.01
N GLU A 223 -73.05 -32.68 136.01
CA GLU A 223 -74.33 -33.13 136.63
C GLU A 223 -74.66 -33.08 138.16
N ASP A 224 -75.58 -32.16 138.51
CA ASP A 224 -76.92 -32.33 139.13
C ASP A 224 -77.24 -33.05 140.49
N VAL A 225 -77.77 -32.23 141.43
CA VAL A 225 -79.12 -32.35 142.09
C VAL A 225 -79.38 -33.18 143.40
N LEU A 226 -80.03 -32.49 144.37
CA LEU A 226 -80.92 -32.92 145.50
C LEU A 226 -80.43 -33.41 146.91
N ARG A 227 -81.02 -32.76 147.96
CA ARG A 227 -81.52 -33.30 149.27
C ARG A 227 -80.49 -33.73 150.35
N GLY A 228 -80.62 -33.43 151.66
CA GLY A 228 -81.54 -32.58 152.46
C GLY A 228 -81.59 -32.94 153.98
N SER A 229 -82.23 -32.12 154.83
CA SER A 229 -82.56 -32.34 156.29
C SER A 229 -81.39 -32.25 157.32
N ASP A 230 -81.55 -31.97 158.65
CA ASP A 230 -82.74 -31.76 159.50
C ASP A 230 -82.46 -31.09 160.89
N LYS A 231 -83.46 -30.38 161.48
CA LYS A 231 -83.66 -29.97 162.93
C LYS A 231 -82.58 -29.08 163.62
N THR A 232 -82.75 -28.37 164.76
CA THR A 232 -83.64 -28.32 165.98
C THR A 232 -83.72 -26.85 166.52
N ASP A 233 -84.53 -26.31 167.47
CA ASP A 233 -85.84 -26.56 168.15
C ASP A 233 -86.24 -25.27 168.99
N HIS A 234 -87.21 -25.32 169.95
CA HIS A 234 -87.78 -24.16 170.71
C HIS A 234 -87.98 -24.40 172.25
N VAL A 235 -88.71 -23.49 172.96
CA VAL A 235 -89.31 -23.57 174.35
C VAL A 235 -88.42 -23.09 175.54
N SER A 236 -88.88 -22.62 176.74
CA SER A 236 -89.94 -21.68 177.21
C SER A 236 -89.96 -21.59 178.78
N ALA A 237 -90.64 -20.58 179.39
CA ALA A 237 -91.25 -20.59 180.76
C ALA A 237 -90.30 -20.54 182.02
N VAL A 238 -90.65 -20.27 183.31
CA VAL A 238 -91.80 -19.65 184.06
C VAL A 238 -91.49 -19.41 185.59
N VAL A 239 -91.72 -18.16 186.10
CA VAL A 239 -92.49 -17.69 187.31
C VAL A 239 -92.18 -18.04 188.82
N SER A 240 -92.43 -17.04 189.72
CA SER A 240 -92.74 -17.05 191.20
C SER A 240 -91.65 -17.39 192.26
N GLY A 241 -91.75 -16.98 193.55
CA GLY A 241 -92.59 -15.95 194.22
C GLY A 241 -92.90 -16.17 195.74
N LEU A 242 -93.12 -15.08 196.53
CA LEU A 242 -93.86 -14.98 197.84
C LEU A 242 -93.27 -15.75 199.07
N ASP A 243 -93.64 -15.57 200.38
CA ASP A 243 -94.56 -14.73 201.21
C ASP A 243 -94.15 -14.87 202.73
N ASN A 244 -94.62 -14.22 203.84
CA ASN A 244 -95.38 -12.99 204.20
C ASN A 244 -95.28 -12.74 205.77
N ILE A 245 -96.09 -11.82 206.35
CA ILE A 245 -96.54 -11.69 207.78
C ILE A 245 -95.58 -11.10 208.86
N SER A 246 -95.92 -9.93 209.44
CA SER A 246 -96.39 -9.80 210.85
C SER A 246 -96.64 -8.36 211.37
N ILE A 247 -97.90 -7.91 211.33
CA ILE A 247 -98.61 -7.12 212.37
C ILE A 247 -97.97 -5.80 212.91
N HIS A 248 -98.34 -4.70 212.24
CA HIS A 248 -99.07 -3.56 212.84
C HIS A 248 -98.39 -2.67 213.91
N VAL A 249 -97.46 -1.80 213.47
CA VAL A 249 -97.33 -0.39 213.97
C VAL A 249 -96.54 0.50 212.98
N GLN A 250 -95.63 -0.06 212.17
CA GLN A 250 -94.73 0.66 211.25
C GLN A 250 -95.41 1.16 209.94
N LEU A 251 -96.63 1.68 210.01
CA LEU A 251 -97.49 1.93 208.83
C LEU A 251 -97.23 3.24 208.09
N GLU A 252 -96.30 4.08 208.55
CA GLU A 252 -96.11 5.45 208.03
C GLU A 252 -94.78 5.62 207.26
N GLU A 253 -93.67 5.06 207.76
CA GLU A 253 -92.34 5.18 207.12
C GLU A 253 -92.17 4.37 205.81
N GLN A 254 -92.94 3.29 205.62
CA GLN A 254 -92.78 2.45 204.41
C GLN A 254 -93.44 3.03 203.15
N SER A 255 -94.32 4.04 203.29
CA SER A 255 -95.05 4.62 202.15
C SER A 255 -94.15 5.46 201.23
N GLU A 256 -93.21 6.23 201.79
CA GLU A 256 -92.30 7.07 201.00
C GLU A 256 -91.28 6.24 200.22
N LEU A 257 -90.70 5.20 200.84
CA LEU A 257 -89.67 4.35 200.22
C LEU A 257 -90.19 3.61 198.98
N ILE A 258 -91.45 3.17 199.00
CA ILE A 258 -92.09 2.52 197.84
C ILE A 258 -92.24 3.52 196.67
N SER A 259 -92.55 4.79 196.95
CA SER A 259 -92.74 5.81 195.92
C SER A 259 -91.44 6.23 195.23
N ASP A 260 -90.32 6.36 195.96
CA ASP A 260 -89.03 6.73 195.35
C ASP A 260 -88.43 5.58 194.51
N LEU A 261 -88.62 4.33 194.98
CA LEU A 261 -88.25 3.13 194.22
C LEU A 261 -89.07 2.98 192.93
N GLN A 262 -90.36 3.29 192.96
CA GLN A 262 -91.22 3.27 191.77
C GLN A 262 -90.75 4.32 190.73
N LEU A 263 -90.49 5.56 191.15
CA LEU A 263 -90.02 6.61 190.25
C LEU A 263 -88.68 6.25 189.58
N ARG A 264 -87.73 5.68 190.34
CA ARG A 264 -86.45 5.20 189.81
C ARG A 264 -86.60 4.04 188.82
N LEU A 265 -87.51 3.11 189.11
CA LEU A 265 -87.83 2.00 188.21
C LEU A 265 -88.44 2.51 186.90
N ASP A 266 -89.26 3.57 186.94
CA ASP A 266 -89.88 4.17 185.75
C ASP A 266 -88.87 4.99 184.92
N THR A 267 -87.94 5.71 185.55
CA THR A 267 -86.84 6.38 184.81
C THR A 267 -85.89 5.37 184.15
N GLU A 268 -85.50 4.31 184.85
CA GLU A 268 -84.67 3.22 184.29
C GLU A 268 -85.38 2.49 183.13
N GLN A 269 -86.71 2.35 183.19
CA GLN A 269 -87.50 1.79 182.09
C GLN A 269 -87.51 2.71 180.86
N GLU A 270 -87.68 4.02 181.05
CA GLU A 270 -87.75 4.97 179.93
C GLU A 270 -86.36 5.24 179.32
N GLU A 271 -85.28 5.30 180.12
CA GLU A 271 -83.90 5.32 179.59
C GLU A 271 -83.58 4.04 178.80
N LYS A 272 -83.94 2.87 179.33
CA LYS A 272 -83.80 1.59 178.63
C LYS A 272 -84.65 1.48 177.36
N LYS A 273 -85.75 2.23 177.28
CA LYS A 273 -86.59 2.38 176.08
C LYS A 273 -85.92 3.32 175.07
N LEU A 274 -85.43 4.48 175.50
CA LEU A 274 -84.70 5.44 174.65
C LEU A 274 -83.42 4.83 174.06
N ILE A 275 -82.64 4.09 174.85
CA ILE A 275 -81.43 3.38 174.39
C ILE A 275 -81.80 2.29 173.37
N LYS A 276 -82.90 1.55 173.59
CA LYS A 276 -83.41 0.58 172.60
C LYS A 276 -83.84 1.27 171.30
N GLU A 277 -84.47 2.43 171.38
CA GLU A 277 -84.97 3.18 170.22
C GLU A 277 -83.80 3.79 169.41
N GLN A 278 -82.78 4.31 170.10
CA GLN A 278 -81.50 4.71 169.49
C GLN A 278 -80.75 3.53 168.85
N MET A 279 -80.70 2.37 169.53
CA MET A 279 -80.12 1.14 168.98
C MET A 279 -80.87 0.67 167.72
N LEU A 280 -82.21 0.68 167.75
CA LEU A 280 -83.05 0.30 166.62
C LEU A 280 -82.88 1.26 165.45
N GLN A 281 -82.84 2.57 165.70
CA GLN A 281 -82.64 3.56 164.64
C GLN A 281 -81.24 3.46 164.03
N ALA A 282 -80.19 3.28 164.83
CA ALA A 282 -78.85 3.01 164.31
C ALA A 282 -78.82 1.69 163.49
N GLU A 283 -79.53 0.64 163.93
CA GLU A 283 -79.66 -0.61 163.19
C GLU A 283 -80.39 -0.41 161.84
N VAL A 284 -81.40 0.45 161.78
CA VAL A 284 -82.09 0.85 160.53
C VAL A 284 -81.14 1.66 159.63
N GLU A 285 -80.46 2.67 160.14
CA GLU A 285 -79.51 3.50 159.38
C GLU A 285 -78.36 2.66 158.80
N TYR A 286 -77.82 1.71 159.56
CA TYR A 286 -76.83 0.75 159.05
C TYR A 286 -77.42 -0.21 158.01
N LYS A 287 -78.66 -0.71 158.18
CA LYS A 287 -79.34 -1.54 157.17
C LYS A 287 -79.61 -0.79 155.88
N GLU A 288 -80.04 0.47 155.96
CA GLU A 288 -80.23 1.33 154.78
C GLU A 288 -78.89 1.64 154.10
N LYS A 289 -77.82 1.89 154.87
CA LYS A 289 -76.49 2.11 154.27
C LYS A 289 -75.91 0.84 153.64
N ILE A 290 -76.10 -0.33 154.26
CA ILE A 290 -75.75 -1.63 153.67
C ILE A 290 -76.53 -1.84 152.37
N LYS A 291 -77.85 -1.60 152.37
CA LYS A 291 -78.66 -1.71 151.16
C LYS A 291 -78.21 -0.75 150.07
N SER A 292 -77.97 0.53 150.40
CA SER A 292 -77.45 1.52 149.45
C SER A 292 -76.10 1.11 148.83
N LEU A 293 -75.24 0.40 149.58
CA LEU A 293 -73.97 -0.12 149.07
C LEU A 293 -74.17 -1.40 148.25
N GLN A 294 -75.11 -2.28 148.59
CA GLN A 294 -75.50 -3.44 147.77
C GLN A 294 -76.07 -2.98 146.42
N ASP A 295 -77.00 -2.04 146.44
CA ASP A 295 -77.56 -1.33 145.29
C ASP A 295 -76.49 -0.67 144.39
N GLU A 296 -75.37 -0.23 144.96
CA GLU A 296 -74.26 0.39 144.23
C GLU A 296 -73.31 -0.66 143.65
N VAL A 297 -72.98 -1.69 144.42
CA VAL A 297 -72.20 -2.86 143.97
C VAL A 297 -72.92 -3.59 142.83
N GLU A 298 -74.24 -3.76 142.89
CA GLU A 298 -75.03 -4.37 141.82
C GLU A 298 -75.02 -3.51 140.54
N LYS A 299 -75.19 -2.19 140.67
CA LYS A 299 -75.08 -1.23 139.54
C LYS A 299 -73.66 -1.19 138.95
N ILE A 300 -72.61 -1.43 139.74
CA ILE A 300 -71.23 -1.56 139.27
C ILE A 300 -71.03 -2.92 138.57
N SER A 301 -71.58 -4.00 139.14
CA SER A 301 -71.55 -5.36 138.56
C SER A 301 -72.25 -5.41 137.20
N GLU A 302 -73.43 -4.81 137.05
CA GLU A 302 -74.10 -4.66 135.75
C GLU A 302 -73.24 -3.89 134.74
N LYS A 303 -72.65 -2.76 135.15
CA LYS A 303 -71.77 -1.95 134.29
C LYS A 303 -70.51 -2.70 133.89
N PHE A 304 -69.97 -3.53 134.77
CA PHE A 304 -68.85 -4.42 134.47
C PHE A 304 -69.26 -5.50 133.47
N LYS A 305 -70.37 -6.21 133.72
CA LYS A 305 -70.91 -7.25 132.83
C LYS A 305 -71.20 -6.71 131.42
N LYS A 306 -71.87 -5.57 131.32
CA LYS A 306 -72.16 -4.90 130.03
C LYS A 306 -70.89 -4.45 129.30
N LYS A 307 -69.84 -4.06 130.02
CA LYS A 307 -68.51 -3.78 129.43
C LYS A 307 -67.78 -5.05 129.01
N GLN A 308 -67.90 -6.13 129.76
CA GLN A 308 -67.32 -7.44 129.41
C GLN A 308 -67.99 -8.00 128.15
N GLU A 309 -69.33 -7.96 128.08
CA GLU A 309 -70.12 -8.34 126.90
C GLU A 309 -69.72 -7.50 125.67
N SER A 310 -69.63 -6.18 125.82
CA SER A 310 -69.18 -5.29 124.74
C SER A 310 -67.71 -5.51 124.33
N LEU A 311 -66.83 -5.91 125.25
CA LEU A 311 -65.43 -6.20 124.93
C LEU A 311 -65.27 -7.55 124.23
N VAL A 312 -66.09 -8.55 124.60
CA VAL A 312 -66.17 -9.83 123.87
C VAL A 312 -66.69 -9.59 122.46
N GLN A 313 -67.78 -8.84 122.28
CA GLN A 313 -68.31 -8.48 120.96
C GLN A 313 -67.27 -7.75 120.09
N LEU A 314 -66.54 -6.78 120.65
CA LEU A 314 -65.46 -6.10 119.91
C LEU A 314 -64.27 -7.00 119.58
N GLN A 315 -64.02 -8.06 120.35
CA GLN A 315 -63.01 -9.07 120.03
C GLN A 315 -63.52 -10.05 118.95
N GLU A 316 -64.79 -10.46 118.99
CA GLU A 316 -65.45 -11.27 117.97
C GLU A 316 -65.51 -10.53 116.61
N GLU A 317 -65.93 -9.25 116.59
CA GLU A 317 -65.93 -8.39 115.40
C GLU A 317 -64.51 -8.23 114.83
N LYS A 318 -63.53 -8.00 115.70
CA LYS A 318 -62.11 -7.89 115.32
C LYS A 318 -61.58 -9.20 114.72
N GLU A 319 -61.84 -10.34 115.35
CA GLU A 319 -61.43 -11.65 114.84
C GLU A 319 -62.09 -11.96 113.49
N LEU A 320 -63.39 -11.66 113.34
CA LEU A 320 -64.11 -11.78 112.08
C LEU A 320 -63.46 -10.92 110.97
N ILE A 321 -63.16 -9.65 111.25
CA ILE A 321 -62.44 -8.77 110.31
C ILE A 321 -61.04 -9.30 109.97
N TYR A 322 -60.29 -9.86 110.94
CA TYR A 322 -59.00 -10.50 110.64
C TYR A 322 -59.16 -11.73 109.74
N THR A 323 -60.19 -12.57 109.94
CA THR A 323 -60.45 -13.71 109.05
C THR A 323 -60.89 -13.27 107.66
N GLU A 324 -61.73 -12.23 107.53
CA GLU A 324 -62.15 -11.68 106.25
C GLU A 324 -60.97 -11.06 105.48
N LEU A 325 -60.12 -10.29 106.16
CA LEU A 325 -58.90 -9.73 105.56
C LEU A 325 -57.91 -10.84 105.15
N SER A 326 -57.73 -11.87 105.98
CA SER A 326 -56.86 -13.02 105.66
C SER A 326 -57.38 -13.79 104.43
N ASN A 327 -58.68 -14.07 104.37
CA ASN A 327 -59.32 -14.70 103.22
C ASN A 327 -59.17 -13.82 101.97
N ARG A 328 -59.38 -12.51 102.09
CA ARG A 328 -59.28 -11.57 100.96
C ARG A 328 -57.86 -11.38 100.45
N ILE A 329 -56.84 -11.51 101.29
CA ILE A 329 -55.45 -11.61 100.86
C ILE A 329 -55.25 -12.90 100.06
N HIS A 330 -55.71 -14.04 100.57
CA HIS A 330 -55.54 -15.33 99.91
C HIS A 330 -56.24 -15.40 98.54
N GLU A 331 -57.46 -14.85 98.40
CA GLU A 331 -58.14 -14.70 97.10
C GLU A 331 -57.30 -13.89 96.09
N VAL A 332 -56.64 -12.81 96.55
CA VAL A 332 -55.81 -11.96 95.70
C VAL A 332 -54.50 -12.65 95.33
N GLU A 333 -53.96 -13.48 96.21
CA GLU A 333 -52.79 -14.34 95.94
C GLU A 333 -53.13 -15.44 94.93
N GLU A 334 -54.21 -16.19 95.11
CA GLU A 334 -54.65 -17.23 94.17
C GLU A 334 -54.92 -16.64 92.77
N VAL A 335 -55.60 -15.48 92.69
CA VAL A 335 -55.82 -14.79 91.41
C VAL A 335 -54.51 -14.37 90.77
N LYS A 336 -53.57 -13.78 91.52
CA LYS A 336 -52.23 -13.42 91.03
C LYS A 336 -51.46 -14.63 90.52
N ASP A 337 -51.41 -15.72 91.29
CA ASP A 337 -50.68 -16.94 90.90
C ASP A 337 -51.33 -17.61 89.68
N SER A 338 -52.66 -17.59 89.58
CA SER A 338 -53.34 -18.04 88.36
C SER A 338 -52.88 -17.26 87.12
N GLU A 339 -52.73 -15.93 87.24
CA GLU A 339 -52.33 -15.06 86.13
C GLU A 339 -50.83 -15.16 85.82
N ILE A 340 -49.99 -15.23 86.84
CA ILE A 340 -48.56 -15.52 86.70
C ILE A 340 -48.35 -16.86 85.98
N ASN A 341 -49.15 -17.88 86.30
CA ASN A 341 -49.06 -19.18 85.64
C ASN A 341 -49.60 -19.16 84.20
N LYS A 342 -50.65 -18.39 83.89
CA LYS A 342 -51.08 -18.11 82.51
C LYS A 342 -49.98 -17.40 81.71
N LEU A 343 -49.39 -16.35 82.26
CA LEU A 343 -48.33 -15.57 81.62
C LEU A 343 -47.05 -16.39 81.40
N LYS A 344 -46.63 -17.20 82.39
CA LYS A 344 -45.53 -18.18 82.22
C LYS A 344 -45.83 -19.17 81.08
N THR A 345 -47.03 -19.75 81.07
CA THR A 345 -47.43 -20.72 80.02
C THR A 345 -47.43 -20.09 78.63
N ASN A 346 -47.91 -18.85 78.50
CA ASN A 346 -47.89 -18.11 77.24
C ASN A 346 -46.47 -17.71 76.83
N SER A 347 -45.61 -17.32 77.77
CA SER A 347 -44.20 -17.03 77.51
C SER A 347 -43.43 -18.25 77.01
N ILE A 348 -43.70 -19.44 77.57
CA ILE A 348 -43.10 -20.71 77.12
C ILE A 348 -43.54 -21.01 75.69
N LYS A 349 -44.85 -20.93 75.39
CA LYS A 349 -45.37 -21.15 74.02
C LYS A 349 -44.76 -20.18 73.00
N LEU A 350 -44.69 -18.89 73.31
CA LEU A 350 -44.07 -17.90 72.44
C LEU A 350 -42.57 -18.18 72.22
N GLN A 351 -41.88 -18.73 73.21
CA GLN A 351 -40.47 -19.14 73.09
C GLN A 351 -40.30 -20.43 72.29
N GLU A 352 -41.24 -21.39 72.39
CA GLU A 352 -41.31 -22.59 71.53
C GLU A 352 -41.62 -22.22 70.07
N GLU A 353 -42.59 -21.34 69.84
CA GLU A 353 -42.96 -20.81 68.51
C GLU A 353 -41.79 -20.02 67.88
N LEU A 354 -41.10 -19.18 68.66
CA LEU A 354 -39.88 -18.48 68.23
C LEU A 354 -38.77 -19.48 67.85
N SER A 355 -38.56 -20.51 68.67
CA SER A 355 -37.55 -21.55 68.39
C SER A 355 -37.87 -22.34 67.12
N GLN A 356 -39.14 -22.68 66.90
CA GLN A 356 -39.59 -23.36 65.66
C GLN A 356 -39.43 -22.45 64.44
N CYS A 357 -39.78 -21.16 64.56
CA CYS A 357 -39.60 -20.18 63.50
C CYS A 357 -38.12 -20.04 63.11
N ASN A 358 -37.22 -19.94 64.10
CA ASN A 358 -35.78 -19.86 63.87
C ASN A 358 -35.23 -21.12 63.19
N MET A 359 -35.64 -22.33 63.60
CA MET A 359 -35.23 -23.59 62.95
C MET A 359 -35.67 -23.64 61.48
N VAL A 360 -36.88 -23.18 61.16
CA VAL A 360 -37.38 -23.12 59.78
C VAL A 360 -36.61 -22.08 58.96
N LEU A 361 -36.26 -20.94 59.56
CA LEU A 361 -35.47 -19.89 58.93
C LEU A 361 -34.05 -20.38 58.60
N GLU A 362 -33.38 -21.04 59.54
CA GLU A 362 -32.07 -21.68 59.36
C GLU A 362 -32.11 -22.78 58.27
N GLU A 363 -33.21 -23.55 58.18
CA GLU A 363 -33.41 -24.53 57.09
C GLU A 363 -33.55 -23.84 55.71
N TYR A 364 -34.25 -22.70 55.64
CA TYR A 364 -34.34 -21.91 54.41
C TYR A 364 -33.02 -21.24 54.03
N GLU A 365 -32.24 -20.73 55.00
CA GLU A 365 -30.90 -20.19 54.76
C GLU A 365 -29.95 -21.27 54.25
N GLY A 366 -29.95 -22.47 54.85
CA GLY A 366 -29.17 -23.61 54.36
C GLY A 366 -29.55 -24.05 52.94
N LYS A 367 -30.84 -24.09 52.61
CA LYS A 367 -31.34 -24.34 51.24
C LYS A 367 -30.96 -23.24 50.26
N SER A 368 -30.96 -21.97 50.70
CA SER A 368 -30.55 -20.83 49.88
C SER A 368 -29.04 -20.87 49.59
N ALA A 369 -28.21 -21.06 50.62
CA ALA A 369 -26.76 -21.12 50.51
C ALA A 369 -26.28 -22.29 49.63
N THR A 370 -26.84 -23.48 49.81
CA THR A 370 -26.55 -24.63 48.94
C THR A 370 -26.99 -24.38 47.50
N ARG A 371 -28.15 -23.75 47.27
CA ARG A 371 -28.60 -23.40 45.91
C ARG A 371 -27.76 -22.31 45.25
N ILE A 372 -27.26 -21.34 46.01
CA ILE A 372 -26.29 -20.34 45.52
C ILE A 372 -25.00 -21.06 45.09
N GLN A 373 -24.47 -21.95 45.93
CA GLN A 373 -23.26 -22.72 45.65
C GLN A 373 -23.40 -23.61 44.39
N GLU A 374 -24.56 -24.25 44.18
CA GLU A 374 -24.87 -24.97 42.93
C GLU A 374 -24.81 -24.06 41.69
N LEU A 375 -25.36 -22.85 41.79
CA LEU A 375 -25.40 -21.89 40.69
C LEU A 375 -24.02 -21.28 40.40
N GLU A 376 -23.23 -20.96 41.44
CA GLU A 376 -21.84 -20.52 41.31
C GLU A 376 -20.98 -21.60 40.64
N GLN A 377 -21.15 -22.87 41.02
CA GLN A 377 -20.47 -23.99 40.34
C GLN A 377 -20.93 -24.14 38.89
N LEU A 378 -22.23 -23.97 38.59
CA LEU A 378 -22.74 -24.03 37.22
C LEU A 378 -22.15 -22.91 36.35
N ILE A 379 -22.09 -21.68 36.86
CA ILE A 379 -21.51 -20.51 36.18
C ILE A 379 -20.02 -20.75 35.90
N ASN A 380 -19.23 -21.10 36.92
CA ASN A 380 -17.81 -21.40 36.76
C ASN A 380 -17.56 -22.51 35.71
N ASN A 381 -18.39 -23.56 35.68
CA ASN A 381 -18.26 -24.64 34.69
C ASN A 381 -18.62 -24.18 33.26
N LEU A 382 -19.59 -23.27 33.10
CA LEU A 382 -19.95 -22.70 31.80
C LEU A 382 -18.87 -21.72 31.30
N GLU A 383 -18.37 -20.86 32.17
CA GLU A 383 -17.29 -19.90 31.86
C GLU A 383 -16.00 -20.60 31.47
N ASN A 384 -15.55 -21.59 32.26
CA ASN A 384 -14.37 -22.40 31.93
C ASN A 384 -14.54 -23.10 30.59
N ARG A 385 -15.69 -23.72 30.33
CA ARG A 385 -15.98 -24.39 29.04
C ARG A 385 -16.02 -23.42 27.86
N GLN A 386 -16.48 -22.19 28.06
CA GLN A 386 -16.46 -21.13 27.05
C GLN A 386 -15.02 -20.68 26.77
N LEU A 387 -14.21 -20.46 27.81
CA LEU A 387 -12.79 -20.13 27.71
C LEU A 387 -11.98 -21.26 27.04
N GLU A 388 -12.23 -22.52 27.36
CA GLU A 388 -11.65 -23.68 26.65
C GLU A 388 -12.01 -23.67 25.17
N THR A 389 -13.28 -23.43 24.84
CA THR A 389 -13.76 -23.38 23.45
C THR A 389 -13.10 -22.24 22.66
N GLN A 390 -12.99 -21.05 23.25
CA GLN A 390 -12.29 -19.91 22.66
C GLN A 390 -10.79 -20.19 22.50
N ASN A 391 -10.13 -20.75 23.51
CA ASN A 391 -8.72 -21.14 23.43
C ASN A 391 -8.47 -22.18 22.32
N VAL A 392 -9.36 -23.16 22.14
CA VAL A 392 -9.26 -24.12 21.02
C VAL A 392 -9.42 -23.41 19.67
N GLN A 393 -10.36 -22.46 19.54
CA GLN A 393 -10.53 -21.67 18.31
C GLN A 393 -9.29 -20.81 17.99
N PHE A 394 -8.75 -20.07 18.97
CA PHE A 394 -7.54 -19.28 18.76
C PHE A 394 -6.32 -20.14 18.42
N ASN A 395 -6.14 -21.31 19.05
CA ASN A 395 -5.06 -22.24 18.69
C ASN A 395 -5.23 -22.82 17.28
N GLN A 396 -6.47 -23.09 16.83
CA GLN A 396 -6.74 -23.50 15.45
C GLN A 396 -6.46 -22.39 14.44
N GLN A 397 -6.81 -21.14 14.75
CA GLN A 397 -6.48 -19.96 13.93
C GLN A 397 -4.96 -19.76 13.84
N LEU A 398 -4.24 -19.77 14.96
CA LEU A 398 -2.78 -19.67 15.00
C LEU A 398 -2.10 -20.82 14.23
N THR A 399 -2.59 -22.05 14.35
CA THR A 399 -2.08 -23.19 13.58
C THR A 399 -2.29 -23.02 12.08
N THR A 400 -3.45 -22.50 11.68
CA THR A 400 -3.79 -22.23 10.27
C THR A 400 -2.93 -21.11 9.69
N LEU A 401 -2.76 -20.01 10.42
CA LEU A 401 -1.96 -18.86 10.02
C LEU A 401 -0.46 -19.21 9.94
N ASN A 402 0.05 -19.98 10.91
CA ASN A 402 1.43 -20.50 10.86
C ASN A 402 1.64 -21.41 9.64
N LYS A 403 0.67 -22.27 9.29
CA LYS A 403 0.74 -23.09 8.08
C LYS A 403 0.78 -22.22 6.82
N GLN A 404 -0.10 -21.21 6.71
CA GLN A 404 -0.10 -20.26 5.60
C GLN A 404 1.23 -19.51 5.48
N LEU A 405 1.81 -19.06 6.60
CA LEU A 405 3.12 -18.39 6.62
C LEU A 405 4.25 -19.32 6.17
N ILE A 406 4.23 -20.60 6.59
CA ILE A 406 5.19 -21.62 6.13
C ILE A 406 5.04 -21.88 4.63
N ASP A 407 3.82 -21.99 4.11
CA ASP A 407 3.57 -22.28 2.69
C ASP A 407 3.88 -21.05 1.80
N LEU A 408 3.58 -19.83 2.24
CA LEU A 408 4.04 -18.58 1.61
C LEU A 408 5.57 -18.48 1.60
N LYS A 409 6.25 -18.85 2.70
CA LYS A 409 7.71 -18.86 2.75
C LYS A 409 8.31 -19.82 1.73
N LYS A 410 7.78 -21.04 1.59
CA LYS A 410 8.22 -21.98 0.54
C LYS A 410 8.07 -21.40 -0.86
N ILE A 411 6.99 -20.68 -1.13
CA ILE A 411 6.76 -20.00 -2.41
C ILE A 411 7.80 -18.89 -2.62
N ASN A 412 8.12 -18.09 -1.60
CA ASN A 412 9.21 -17.10 -1.69
C ASN A 412 10.58 -17.77 -1.94
N ASP A 413 10.93 -18.80 -1.18
CA ASP A 413 12.20 -19.54 -1.32
C ASP A 413 12.33 -20.16 -2.75
N GLN A 414 11.22 -20.62 -3.33
CA GLN A 414 11.15 -21.09 -4.72
C GLN A 414 11.30 -19.96 -5.74
N LEU A 415 10.60 -18.84 -5.57
CA LEU A 415 10.70 -17.66 -6.45
C LEU A 415 12.10 -17.03 -6.41
N GLU A 416 12.73 -16.96 -5.23
CA GLU A 416 14.14 -16.56 -5.08
C GLU A 416 15.09 -17.48 -5.84
N THR A 417 14.83 -18.79 -5.83
CA THR A 417 15.65 -19.78 -6.55
C THR A 417 15.49 -19.58 -8.06
N GLN A 418 14.25 -19.46 -8.55
CA GLN A 418 13.97 -19.14 -9.96
C GLN A 418 14.55 -17.79 -10.39
N LEU A 419 14.55 -16.78 -9.52
CA LEU A 419 15.17 -15.48 -9.80
C LEU A 419 16.68 -15.62 -9.98
N LYS A 420 17.35 -16.35 -9.08
CA LYS A 420 18.80 -16.61 -9.15
C LYS A 420 19.16 -17.43 -10.39
N GLU A 421 18.37 -18.46 -10.73
CA GLU A 421 18.54 -19.24 -11.96
C GLU A 421 18.41 -18.35 -13.21
N ASN A 422 17.34 -17.56 -13.32
CA ASN A 422 17.14 -16.62 -14.43
C ASN A 422 18.25 -15.57 -14.52
N GLN A 423 18.75 -15.04 -13.39
CA GLN A 423 19.91 -14.13 -13.36
C GLN A 423 21.18 -14.82 -13.90
N THR A 424 21.47 -16.06 -13.50
CA THR A 424 22.64 -16.77 -14.05
C THR A 424 22.49 -17.11 -15.54
N MET A 425 21.28 -17.37 -16.02
CA MET A 425 21.01 -17.59 -17.45
C MET A 425 21.11 -16.30 -18.26
N TYR A 426 20.64 -15.18 -17.71
CA TYR A 426 20.81 -13.85 -18.31
C TYR A 426 22.29 -13.47 -18.41
N ASN A 427 23.06 -13.62 -17.33
CA ASN A 427 24.48 -13.31 -17.32
C ASN A 427 25.27 -14.14 -18.35
N LYS A 428 25.04 -15.46 -18.43
CA LYS A 428 25.59 -16.32 -19.48
C LYS A 428 25.23 -15.84 -20.89
N LYS A 429 24.00 -15.35 -21.10
CA LYS A 429 23.58 -14.83 -22.40
C LYS A 429 24.26 -13.50 -22.73
N CYS A 430 24.54 -12.66 -21.74
CA CYS A 430 25.39 -11.48 -21.91
C CYS A 430 26.85 -11.86 -22.25
N GLU A 431 27.43 -12.85 -21.57
CA GLU A 431 28.76 -13.39 -21.87
C GLU A 431 28.82 -13.94 -23.32
N GLU A 432 27.82 -14.71 -23.75
CA GLU A 432 27.71 -15.18 -25.15
C GLU A 432 27.61 -14.04 -26.17
N LEU A 433 26.86 -12.98 -25.85
CA LEU A 433 26.73 -11.80 -26.71
C LEU A 433 28.02 -10.98 -26.76
N GLU A 434 28.76 -10.87 -25.67
CA GLU A 434 30.06 -10.19 -25.63
C GLU A 434 31.10 -10.95 -26.48
N VAL A 435 31.16 -12.27 -26.37
CA VAL A 435 32.02 -13.11 -27.22
C VAL A 435 31.64 -12.99 -28.71
N ALA A 436 30.34 -12.95 -29.03
CA ALA A 436 29.88 -12.74 -30.40
C ALA A 436 30.25 -11.34 -30.95
N GLN A 437 30.19 -10.30 -30.11
CA GLN A 437 30.62 -8.95 -30.47
C GLN A 437 32.13 -8.88 -30.71
N GLN A 438 32.94 -9.49 -29.83
CA GLN A 438 34.41 -9.56 -30.00
C GLN A 438 34.81 -10.27 -31.31
N GLU A 439 34.09 -11.32 -31.70
CA GLU A 439 34.31 -12.01 -32.98
C GLU A 439 33.88 -11.16 -34.19
N LEU A 440 32.77 -10.41 -34.09
CA LEU A 440 32.34 -9.46 -35.12
C LEU A 440 33.36 -8.32 -35.33
N ASP A 441 33.91 -7.79 -34.24
CA ASP A 441 34.95 -6.76 -34.29
C ASP A 441 36.25 -7.32 -34.90
N ARG A 442 36.63 -8.55 -34.56
CA ARG A 442 37.78 -9.26 -35.15
C ARG A 442 37.61 -9.49 -36.66
N GLN A 443 36.41 -9.89 -37.11
CA GLN A 443 36.10 -10.02 -38.53
C GLN A 443 36.10 -8.67 -39.25
N THR A 444 35.59 -7.62 -38.60
CA THR A 444 35.60 -6.25 -39.14
C THR A 444 37.02 -5.73 -39.34
N GLN A 445 37.93 -5.98 -38.39
CA GLN A 445 39.35 -5.64 -38.53
C GLN A 445 40.01 -6.39 -39.71
N ALA A 446 39.78 -7.70 -39.83
CA ALA A 446 40.30 -8.51 -40.94
C ALA A 446 39.79 -8.04 -42.32
N LEU A 447 38.51 -7.62 -42.41
CA LEU A 447 37.94 -7.02 -43.61
C LEU A 447 38.58 -5.66 -43.94
N GLN A 448 38.82 -4.80 -42.95
CA GLN A 448 39.53 -3.53 -43.14
C GLN A 448 40.98 -3.74 -43.61
N GLU A 449 41.68 -4.76 -43.10
CA GLU A 449 43.02 -5.12 -43.57
C GLU A 449 43.01 -5.63 -45.02
N SER A 450 42.05 -6.51 -45.35
CA SER A 450 41.83 -6.96 -46.73
C SER A 450 41.55 -5.78 -47.69
N HIS A 451 40.72 -4.83 -47.27
CA HIS A 451 40.44 -3.60 -48.02
C HIS A 451 41.70 -2.72 -48.20
N LYS A 452 42.52 -2.56 -47.16
CA LYS A 452 43.81 -1.83 -47.25
C LYS A 452 44.77 -2.51 -48.23
N VAL A 453 44.75 -3.84 -48.34
CA VAL A 453 45.54 -4.59 -49.34
C VAL A 453 44.93 -4.47 -50.74
N ALA A 454 43.60 -4.45 -50.88
CA ALA A 454 42.91 -4.27 -52.15
C ALA A 454 43.18 -2.88 -52.75
N GLU A 455 43.06 -1.80 -51.97
CA GLU A 455 43.37 -0.43 -52.45
C GLU A 455 44.86 -0.28 -52.81
N LYS A 456 45.79 -0.89 -52.07
CA LYS A 456 47.21 -0.93 -52.46
C LYS A 456 47.43 -1.65 -53.80
N ARG A 457 46.73 -2.76 -54.06
CA ARG A 457 46.79 -3.47 -55.35
C ARG A 457 46.20 -2.64 -56.48
N LYS A 458 45.09 -1.94 -56.23
CA LYS A 458 44.47 -1.02 -57.18
C LYS A 458 45.41 0.13 -57.53
N SER A 459 45.96 0.84 -56.54
CA SER A 459 46.96 1.90 -56.75
C SER A 459 48.15 1.42 -57.59
N LEU A 460 48.67 0.21 -57.35
CA LEU A 460 49.75 -0.37 -58.14
C LEU A 460 49.34 -0.73 -59.58
N LEU A 461 48.08 -1.14 -59.80
CA LEU A 461 47.54 -1.37 -61.15
C LEU A 461 47.29 -0.06 -61.89
N ASP A 462 46.81 0.97 -61.21
CA ASP A 462 46.62 2.32 -61.75
C ASP A 462 47.97 2.94 -62.13
N GLU A 463 49.00 2.81 -61.28
CA GLU A 463 50.39 3.18 -61.60
C GLU A 463 50.96 2.43 -62.81
N LEU A 464 50.69 1.13 -62.93
CA LEU A 464 51.16 0.32 -64.07
C LEU A 464 50.43 0.68 -65.36
N ALA A 465 49.12 0.98 -65.28
CA ALA A 465 48.33 1.45 -66.40
C ALA A 465 48.80 2.84 -66.88
N ILE A 466 49.11 3.75 -65.96
CA ILE A 466 49.72 5.06 -66.28
C ILE A 466 51.06 4.86 -66.99
N LYS A 467 51.99 4.06 -66.42
CA LYS A 467 53.30 3.80 -67.05
C LYS A 467 53.19 3.16 -68.44
N TYR A 468 52.26 2.22 -68.62
CA TYR A 468 52.01 1.59 -69.93
C TYR A 468 51.41 2.58 -70.94
N GLN A 469 50.54 3.50 -70.49
CA GLN A 469 50.01 4.58 -71.33
C GLN A 469 51.10 5.59 -71.70
N GLU A 470 51.94 6.00 -70.74
CA GLU A 470 53.10 6.86 -70.96
C GLU A 470 54.10 6.26 -71.96
N GLU A 471 54.43 4.97 -71.83
CA GLU A 471 55.31 4.24 -72.76
C GLU A 471 54.65 4.11 -74.15
N SER A 472 53.34 3.79 -74.21
CA SER A 472 52.59 3.74 -75.46
C SER A 472 52.50 5.09 -76.17
N ASP A 473 52.39 6.20 -75.43
CA ASP A 473 52.32 7.54 -75.99
C ASP A 473 53.71 8.09 -76.35
N GLN A 474 54.76 7.73 -75.61
CA GLN A 474 56.16 7.94 -76.03
C GLN A 474 56.45 7.23 -77.35
N HIS A 475 56.03 5.97 -77.51
CA HIS A 475 56.16 5.25 -78.78
C HIS A 475 55.29 5.87 -79.89
N ARG A 476 54.10 6.39 -79.56
CA ARG A 476 53.26 7.15 -80.51
C ARG A 476 53.96 8.43 -80.99
N GLU A 477 54.62 9.16 -80.09
CA GLU A 477 55.36 10.40 -80.39
C GLU A 477 56.66 10.11 -81.17
N GLN A 478 57.35 9.00 -80.87
CA GLN A 478 58.48 8.49 -81.65
C GLN A 478 58.03 8.11 -83.06
N ILE A 479 56.89 7.43 -83.22
CA ILE A 479 56.32 7.11 -84.53
C ILE A 479 55.97 8.40 -85.28
N LYS A 480 55.25 9.35 -84.67
CA LYS A 480 54.95 10.65 -85.30
C LYS A 480 56.20 11.40 -85.75
N SER A 481 57.23 11.51 -84.91
CA SER A 481 58.45 12.23 -85.28
C SER A 481 59.26 11.52 -86.37
N MET A 482 59.20 10.18 -86.44
CA MET A 482 59.68 9.42 -87.60
C MET A 482 58.79 9.63 -88.84
N GLU A 483 57.47 9.71 -88.70
CA GLU A 483 56.54 10.01 -89.79
C GLU A 483 56.73 11.44 -90.33
N GLU A 484 56.94 12.44 -89.45
CA GLU A 484 57.21 13.83 -89.81
C GLU A 484 58.56 14.00 -90.51
N THR A 485 59.61 13.31 -90.04
CA THR A 485 60.92 13.32 -90.71
C THR A 485 60.87 12.60 -92.06
N HIS A 486 60.26 11.41 -92.13
CA HIS A 486 60.04 10.73 -93.42
C HIS A 486 59.14 11.54 -94.35
N ASN A 487 58.11 12.25 -93.87
CA ASN A 487 57.27 13.08 -94.72
C ASN A 487 58.06 14.29 -95.24
N SER A 488 58.89 14.92 -94.41
CA SER A 488 59.80 15.98 -94.87
C SER A 488 60.82 15.48 -95.89
N GLU A 489 61.34 14.26 -95.74
CA GLU A 489 62.16 13.61 -96.78
C GLU A 489 61.36 13.31 -98.05
N ILE A 490 60.10 12.87 -97.94
CA ILE A 490 59.18 12.66 -99.07
C ILE A 490 58.86 13.99 -99.76
N ASP A 491 58.67 15.08 -99.02
CA ASP A 491 58.44 16.42 -99.58
C ASP A 491 59.67 16.91 -100.35
N VAL A 492 60.88 16.74 -99.79
CA VAL A 492 62.15 17.06 -100.47
C VAL A 492 62.37 16.16 -101.70
N LEU A 493 62.04 14.88 -101.63
CA LEU A 493 62.09 13.96 -102.77
C LEU A 493 61.03 14.28 -103.82
N THR A 494 59.86 14.78 -103.41
CA THR A 494 58.78 15.21 -104.31
C THR A 494 59.14 16.51 -105.01
N GLU A 495 59.68 17.50 -104.30
CA GLU A 495 60.25 18.71 -104.89
C GLU A 495 61.38 18.33 -105.87
N ARG A 496 62.24 17.37 -105.50
CA ARG A 496 63.30 16.89 -106.40
C ARG A 496 62.76 16.17 -107.63
N VAL A 497 61.68 15.41 -107.50
CA VAL A 497 60.96 14.79 -108.62
C VAL A 497 60.29 15.85 -109.50
N ASP A 498 59.76 16.94 -108.93
CA ASP A 498 59.17 18.05 -109.69
C ASP A 498 60.23 18.89 -110.41
N GLN A 499 61.39 19.13 -109.79
CA GLN A 499 62.57 19.68 -110.47
C GLN A 499 62.99 18.80 -111.67
N LEU A 500 62.94 17.47 -111.52
CA LEU A 500 63.21 16.53 -112.62
C LEU A 500 62.10 16.53 -113.69
N LYS A 501 60.82 16.71 -113.31
CA LYS A 501 59.72 16.91 -114.27
C LYS A 501 59.90 18.20 -115.08
N VAL A 502 60.33 19.30 -114.45
CA VAL A 502 60.67 20.55 -115.16
C VAL A 502 61.78 20.29 -116.17
N GLN A 503 62.87 19.62 -115.77
CA GLN A 503 63.94 19.23 -116.71
C GLN A 503 63.44 18.33 -117.85
N VAL A 504 62.51 17.40 -117.59
CA VAL A 504 61.86 16.61 -118.65
C VAL A 504 61.01 17.49 -119.58
N THR A 505 60.29 18.48 -119.08
CA THR A 505 59.56 19.44 -119.95
C THR A 505 60.50 20.36 -120.74
N ASP A 506 61.68 20.69 -120.22
CA ASP A 506 62.72 21.41 -120.96
C ASP A 506 63.34 20.52 -122.05
N PHE A 507 63.58 19.24 -121.76
CA PHE A 507 63.99 18.26 -122.78
C PHE A 507 62.91 18.05 -123.86
N ASP A 508 61.63 18.04 -123.50
CA ASP A 508 60.55 17.96 -124.49
C ASP A 508 60.39 19.25 -125.32
N GLN A 509 60.69 20.44 -124.77
CA GLN A 509 60.80 21.68 -125.55
C GLN A 509 62.01 21.65 -126.51
N ILE A 510 63.16 21.14 -126.07
CA ILE A 510 64.35 20.92 -126.93
C ILE A 510 64.04 19.90 -128.04
N LYS A 511 63.27 18.86 -127.73
CA LYS A 511 62.81 17.83 -128.68
C LYS A 511 61.75 18.39 -129.65
N GLN A 512 60.88 19.29 -129.22
CA GLN A 512 59.91 19.98 -130.07
C GLN A 512 60.61 20.94 -131.04
N THR A 513 61.50 21.81 -130.55
CA THR A 513 62.32 22.68 -131.43
C THR A 513 63.22 21.90 -132.38
N THR A 514 63.74 20.73 -131.96
CA THR A 514 64.45 19.79 -132.85
C THR A 514 63.53 19.23 -133.95
N ASN A 515 62.27 18.91 -133.62
CA ASN A 515 61.28 18.48 -134.62
C ASN A 515 60.87 19.63 -135.56
N ASP A 516 60.75 20.87 -135.07
CA ASP A 516 60.44 22.03 -135.90
C ASP A 516 61.57 22.29 -136.92
N LEU A 517 62.83 22.28 -136.47
CA LEU A 517 64.00 22.30 -137.36
C LEU A 517 63.99 21.12 -138.35
N ARG A 518 63.56 19.93 -137.92
CA ARG A 518 63.45 18.75 -138.80
C ARG A 518 62.34 18.87 -139.84
N THR A 519 61.22 19.52 -139.53
CA THR A 519 60.19 19.85 -140.53
C THR A 519 60.63 20.95 -141.48
N GLN A 520 61.44 21.90 -141.01
CA GLN A 520 62.07 22.92 -141.84
C GLN A 520 63.10 22.32 -142.82
N VAL A 521 63.90 21.35 -142.39
CA VAL A 521 64.76 20.55 -143.29
C VAL A 521 63.90 19.77 -144.31
N ASN A 522 62.80 19.13 -143.86
CA ASN A 522 61.92 18.36 -144.75
C ASN A 522 61.11 19.23 -145.73
N SER A 523 60.93 20.53 -145.47
CA SER A 523 60.35 21.46 -146.45
C SER A 523 61.40 21.94 -147.48
N LEU A 524 62.65 22.15 -147.05
CA LEU A 524 63.79 22.42 -147.94
C LEU A 524 64.13 21.22 -148.85
N GLU A 525 64.03 19.99 -148.35
CA GLU A 525 64.20 18.77 -149.16
C GLU A 525 63.13 18.66 -150.26
N LYS A 526 61.92 19.16 -150.01
CA LYS A 526 60.82 19.19 -150.99
C LYS A 526 61.00 20.28 -152.05
N THR A 527 61.54 21.45 -151.70
CA THR A 527 61.83 22.49 -152.72
C THR A 527 63.03 22.10 -153.59
N LYS A 528 64.03 21.42 -153.02
CA LYS A 528 65.11 20.75 -153.77
C LYS A 528 64.55 19.71 -154.76
N GLN A 529 63.71 18.79 -154.28
CA GLN A 529 63.08 17.74 -155.11
C GLN A 529 62.13 18.26 -156.21
N TRP A 530 61.69 19.52 -156.13
CA TRP A 530 60.94 20.20 -157.20
C TRP A 530 61.86 20.75 -158.29
N LEU A 531 63.06 21.21 -157.93
CA LEU A 531 64.08 21.64 -158.88
C LEU A 531 64.71 20.45 -159.61
N GLU A 532 64.97 19.34 -158.90
CA GLU A 532 65.53 18.11 -159.48
C GLU A 532 64.60 17.51 -160.54
N ARG A 533 63.30 17.35 -160.26
CA ARG A 533 62.33 16.85 -161.26
C ARG A 533 62.22 17.73 -162.51
N ARG A 534 62.36 19.06 -162.37
CA ARG A 534 62.31 19.99 -163.50
C ARG A 534 63.64 20.06 -164.29
N LEU A 535 64.68 19.37 -163.81
CA LEU A 535 65.88 19.05 -164.58
C LEU A 535 65.68 17.73 -165.35
N ASP A 536 65.19 16.68 -164.68
CA ASP A 536 64.88 15.38 -165.30
C ASP A 536 63.90 15.52 -166.49
N GLU A 537 62.79 16.26 -166.32
CA GLU A 537 61.80 16.52 -167.39
C GLU A 537 62.41 17.19 -168.63
N ALA A 538 63.47 17.99 -168.45
CA ALA A 538 64.17 18.66 -169.55
C ALA A 538 65.17 17.74 -170.25
N GLU A 539 65.82 16.82 -169.53
CA GLU A 539 66.71 15.81 -170.11
C GLU A 539 65.94 14.67 -170.81
N GLU A 540 64.77 14.30 -170.30
CA GLU A 540 63.95 13.21 -170.85
C GLU A 540 63.32 13.60 -172.20
N LEU A 541 62.80 14.82 -172.35
CA LEU A 541 62.35 15.36 -173.64
C LEU A 541 63.46 15.39 -174.72
N LEU A 542 64.72 15.55 -174.30
CA LEU A 542 65.89 15.59 -175.18
C LEU A 542 66.36 14.16 -175.58
N LYS A 543 66.09 13.15 -174.76
CA LYS A 543 66.22 11.72 -175.11
C LYS A 543 65.09 11.26 -176.05
N GLU A 544 63.85 11.60 -175.72
CA GLU A 544 62.65 11.19 -176.45
C GLU A 544 62.70 11.67 -177.92
N THR A 545 63.09 12.93 -178.14
CA THR A 545 63.23 13.51 -179.49
C THR A 545 64.35 12.88 -180.32
N LYS A 546 65.47 12.45 -179.70
CA LYS A 546 66.55 11.70 -180.38
C LYS A 546 66.08 10.31 -180.79
N LYS A 547 65.56 9.54 -179.83
CA LYS A 547 65.13 8.15 -180.02
C LYS A 547 64.10 8.01 -181.15
N ASN A 548 63.13 8.92 -181.22
CA ASN A 548 62.11 8.90 -182.26
C ASN A 548 62.63 9.19 -183.68
N HIS A 549 63.78 9.86 -183.85
CA HIS A 549 64.44 9.99 -185.16
C HIS A 549 65.21 8.72 -185.52
N GLU A 550 65.94 8.15 -184.56
CA GLU A 550 66.78 6.96 -184.72
C GLU A 550 65.93 5.71 -185.06
N GLU A 551 64.78 5.54 -184.39
CA GLU A 551 63.82 4.49 -184.71
C GLU A 551 63.11 4.67 -186.07
N SER A 552 63.00 5.89 -186.60
CA SER A 552 62.33 6.13 -187.89
C SER A 552 63.21 5.80 -189.09
N VAL A 553 64.54 5.92 -188.96
CA VAL A 553 65.50 5.55 -190.01
C VAL A 553 65.58 4.03 -190.15
N ASN A 554 65.84 3.30 -189.05
CA ASN A 554 65.96 1.83 -189.09
C ASN A 554 64.72 1.14 -189.70
N LYS A 555 63.51 1.60 -189.35
CA LYS A 555 62.25 1.04 -189.88
C LYS A 555 62.06 1.27 -191.38
N GLN A 556 62.78 2.24 -191.97
CA GLN A 556 62.71 2.56 -193.39
C GLN A 556 63.77 1.79 -194.19
N GLU A 557 64.91 1.44 -193.58
CA GLU A 557 65.93 0.58 -194.18
C GLU A 557 65.49 -0.91 -194.18
N GLU A 558 65.01 -1.42 -193.04
CA GLU A 558 64.53 -2.81 -192.87
C GLU A 558 63.38 -3.19 -193.82
N TYR A 559 62.62 -2.18 -194.28
CA TYR A 559 61.51 -2.36 -195.23
C TYR A 559 61.98 -2.65 -196.66
N TYR A 560 63.08 -2.04 -197.11
CA TYR A 560 63.59 -2.26 -198.47
C TYR A 560 64.44 -3.53 -198.58
N GLU A 561 65.16 -3.89 -197.52
CA GLU A 561 66.00 -5.09 -197.48
C GLU A 561 65.15 -6.37 -197.65
N LYS A 562 64.03 -6.48 -196.90
CA LYS A 562 63.07 -7.59 -197.00
C LYS A 562 62.31 -7.70 -198.33
N GLN A 563 62.31 -6.64 -199.15
CA GLN A 563 61.73 -6.66 -200.50
C GLN A 563 62.74 -7.11 -201.57
N ILE A 564 64.04 -7.00 -201.30
CA ILE A 564 65.10 -7.55 -202.16
C ILE A 564 65.22 -9.07 -201.92
N GLU A 565 65.15 -9.50 -200.66
CA GLU A 565 65.28 -10.92 -200.25
C GLU A 565 64.27 -11.84 -200.98
N LYS A 566 62.98 -11.46 -201.01
CA LYS A 566 61.94 -12.19 -201.75
C LYS A 566 62.19 -12.33 -203.25
N ILE A 567 62.77 -11.30 -203.89
CA ILE A 567 63.08 -11.32 -205.32
C ILE A 567 64.29 -12.21 -205.60
N SER A 568 65.17 -12.44 -204.61
CA SER A 568 66.24 -13.44 -204.70
C SER A 568 65.68 -14.87 -204.68
N GLU A 569 64.77 -15.19 -203.75
CA GLU A 569 64.22 -16.55 -203.60
C GLU A 569 63.48 -17.06 -204.86
N GLU A 570 62.77 -16.19 -205.58
CA GLU A 570 62.12 -16.57 -206.85
C GLU A 570 63.12 -16.91 -207.96
N ASN A 571 64.29 -16.25 -207.98
CA ASN A 571 65.35 -16.53 -208.96
C ASN A 571 66.12 -17.81 -208.64
N ASP A 572 66.50 -18.03 -207.39
CA ASP A 572 67.26 -19.24 -206.97
C ASP A 572 66.48 -20.53 -207.24
N ASN A 573 65.16 -20.51 -207.10
CA ASN A 573 64.33 -21.67 -207.43
C ASN A 573 64.26 -21.96 -208.93
N LYS A 574 64.47 -20.97 -209.81
CA LYS A 574 64.56 -21.19 -211.26
C LYS A 574 65.95 -21.67 -211.72
N VAL A 575 67.00 -21.37 -210.96
CA VAL A 575 68.35 -21.93 -211.19
C VAL A 575 68.41 -23.42 -210.84
N LYS A 576 67.78 -23.84 -209.74
CA LYS A 576 67.74 -25.26 -209.30
C LYS A 576 67.20 -26.21 -210.37
N GLU A 577 66.09 -25.81 -211.03
CA GLU A 577 65.42 -26.57 -212.10
C GLU A 577 66.32 -26.81 -213.34
N LEU A 578 67.34 -25.96 -213.55
CA LEU A 578 68.33 -26.12 -214.63
C LEU A 578 69.57 -26.93 -214.18
N THR A 579 69.95 -26.89 -212.91
CA THR A 579 71.03 -27.74 -212.39
C THR A 579 70.70 -29.23 -212.45
N GLU A 580 69.44 -29.63 -212.20
CA GLU A 580 69.02 -31.04 -212.29
C GLU A 580 69.15 -31.62 -213.71
N GLN A 581 68.95 -30.80 -214.75
CA GLN A 581 69.20 -31.20 -216.14
C GLN A 581 70.70 -31.36 -216.47
N THR A 582 71.58 -30.73 -215.68
CA THR A 582 73.03 -30.80 -215.87
C THR A 582 73.64 -32.02 -215.15
N GLU A 583 73.11 -32.36 -213.97
CA GLU A 583 73.55 -33.52 -213.18
C GLU A 583 73.27 -34.85 -213.90
N ALA A 584 72.21 -34.91 -214.72
CA ALA A 584 71.88 -36.09 -215.54
C ALA A 584 72.99 -36.48 -216.53
N LEU A 585 73.63 -35.52 -217.20
CA LEU A 585 74.75 -35.78 -218.12
C LEU A 585 76.06 -36.10 -217.37
N ARG A 586 76.18 -35.69 -216.10
CA ARG A 586 77.33 -36.03 -215.25
C ARG A 586 77.42 -37.55 -214.99
N CYS A 587 76.29 -38.26 -215.04
CA CYS A 587 76.22 -39.70 -214.79
C CYS A 587 76.97 -40.53 -215.84
N GLU A 588 77.03 -40.12 -217.12
CA GLU A 588 77.83 -40.81 -218.15
C GLU A 588 79.35 -40.71 -217.88
N LEU A 589 79.78 -39.65 -217.20
CA LEU A 589 81.19 -39.42 -216.84
C LEU A 589 81.65 -40.35 -215.70
N VAL A 590 80.73 -40.82 -214.86
CA VAL A 590 81.01 -41.76 -213.76
C VAL A 590 81.53 -43.11 -214.29
N GLU A 591 81.01 -43.60 -215.43
CA GLU A 591 81.49 -44.84 -216.04
C GLU A 591 82.96 -44.79 -216.47
N LYS A 592 83.48 -43.62 -216.87
CA LYS A 592 84.87 -43.48 -217.34
C LYS A 592 85.87 -43.35 -216.20
N ASN A 593 85.51 -42.68 -215.11
CA ASN A 593 86.39 -42.62 -213.93
C ASN A 593 86.50 -43.97 -213.20
N SER A 594 85.54 -44.90 -213.40
CA SER A 594 85.65 -46.29 -212.94
C SER A 594 86.85 -47.06 -213.50
N GLN A 595 87.57 -46.52 -214.50
CA GLN A 595 88.75 -47.16 -215.11
C GLN A 595 90.10 -46.58 -214.62
N ILE A 596 90.11 -45.52 -213.81
CA ILE A 596 91.34 -44.78 -213.45
C ILE A 596 91.73 -44.98 -211.98
N GLU A 597 90.79 -44.88 -211.05
CA GLU A 597 91.12 -44.91 -209.61
C GLU A 597 91.60 -46.27 -209.10
N ALA A 598 91.33 -47.33 -209.86
CA ALA A 598 91.88 -48.68 -209.65
C ALA A 598 93.41 -48.78 -209.83
N LEU A 599 94.10 -47.71 -210.28
CA LEU A 599 95.53 -47.73 -210.62
C LEU A 599 96.37 -46.63 -209.94
N LYS A 600 95.86 -45.94 -208.89
CA LYS A 600 96.62 -44.86 -208.22
C LYS A 600 96.62 -44.83 -206.68
N GLN A 601 95.64 -45.41 -205.99
CA GLN A 601 95.82 -45.67 -204.54
C GLN A 601 96.70 -46.90 -204.27
N GLU A 602 97.00 -47.66 -205.33
CA GLU A 602 98.25 -48.43 -205.42
C GLU A 602 99.40 -47.45 -205.74
N ILE A 603 100.03 -46.91 -204.66
CA ILE A 603 101.16 -45.94 -204.60
C ILE A 603 100.73 -44.44 -204.69
N LYS A 604 100.25 -43.70 -203.66
CA LYS A 604 100.31 -43.70 -202.15
C LYS A 604 101.62 -43.17 -201.47
N ASP A 605 101.72 -42.12 -200.59
CA ASP A 605 100.88 -40.96 -200.07
C ASP A 605 101.77 -39.86 -199.28
N LYS A 606 101.59 -38.47 -199.30
CA LYS A 606 102.40 -37.34 -198.58
C LYS A 606 101.86 -35.78 -198.50
N ILE A 607 101.96 -34.89 -197.40
CA ILE A 607 102.07 -33.30 -197.21
C ILE A 607 101.02 -32.27 -196.44
N GLU A 608 101.38 -31.08 -195.77
CA GLU A 608 100.57 -30.07 -194.85
C GLU A 608 100.92 -28.45 -194.65
N ASP A 609 100.11 -27.49 -193.98
CA ASP A 609 100.33 -25.96 -193.58
C ASP A 609 99.18 -25.16 -192.67
N LYS A 610 98.93 -23.85 -192.14
CA LYS A 610 99.46 -22.39 -191.78
C LYS A 610 98.49 -21.37 -190.88
N LYS A 611 98.82 -20.09 -190.34
CA LYS A 611 97.93 -19.04 -189.52
C LYS A 611 98.39 -17.48 -189.20
N ILE A 612 97.60 -16.47 -188.56
CA ILE A 612 97.84 -14.92 -188.30
C ILE A 612 97.09 -14.02 -187.12
N CYS A 613 97.25 -12.63 -186.89
CA CYS A 613 96.77 -11.60 -185.76
C CYS A 613 96.45 -10.03 -186.15
N GLU A 614 96.16 -8.81 -185.48
CA GLU A 614 96.10 -7.91 -184.17
C GLU A 614 95.14 -6.56 -184.25
N LYS A 615 94.94 -5.33 -183.55
CA LYS A 615 95.27 -4.30 -182.37
C LYS A 615 94.22 -3.02 -182.29
N LYS A 616 94.06 -1.81 -181.55
CA LYS A 616 94.40 -0.91 -180.30
C LYS A 616 93.55 0.50 -180.10
N GLY A 617 93.46 1.31 -178.95
CA GLY A 617 92.70 2.68 -178.71
C GLY A 617 93.08 3.82 -177.58
N ALA A 618 92.31 4.96 -177.26
CA ALA A 618 92.46 6.14 -176.21
C ALA A 618 91.21 7.22 -176.10
N THR A 619 90.90 8.39 -175.34
CA THR A 619 91.28 9.50 -174.29
C THR A 619 89.99 10.18 -173.54
N MET A 620 89.69 11.37 -172.83
CA MET A 620 90.11 12.71 -172.15
C MET A 620 88.86 13.43 -171.36
N GLU A 621 88.60 14.61 -170.62
CA GLU A 621 89.09 15.88 -169.85
C GLU A 621 87.86 16.60 -169.05
N ARG A 622 87.60 17.79 -168.30
CA ARG A 622 88.07 19.10 -167.60
C ARG A 622 86.87 19.78 -166.71
N LEU A 623 86.65 20.93 -165.93
CA LEU A 623 87.20 22.21 -165.22
C LEU A 623 86.15 22.98 -164.23
N GLN A 624 86.52 23.99 -163.32
CA GLN A 624 85.80 25.25 -162.74
C GLN A 624 85.33 25.50 -161.20
N GLU A 625 84.83 26.72 -160.75
CA GLU A 625 84.81 27.36 -159.34
C GLU A 625 83.73 28.50 -158.96
N TYR A 626 83.40 28.88 -157.65
CA TYR A 626 82.62 30.12 -157.15
C TYR A 626 82.66 30.56 -155.58
N LEU A 627 81.91 31.61 -155.05
CA LEU A 627 82.09 32.40 -153.73
C LEU A 627 80.82 33.02 -152.94
N ALA A 628 80.99 33.63 -151.69
CA ALA A 628 80.15 34.60 -150.81
C ALA A 628 79.19 34.09 -149.62
N ASP A 629 78.64 34.74 -148.52
CA ASP A 629 78.64 36.05 -147.69
C ASP A 629 78.15 35.90 -146.14
N THR A 630 77.56 36.89 -145.38
CA THR A 630 77.53 37.08 -143.85
C THR A 630 76.45 38.05 -143.17
N LYS A 631 76.34 38.21 -141.78
CA LYS A 631 75.73 39.32 -140.84
C LYS A 631 74.50 38.94 -139.87
N SER A 632 73.96 39.61 -138.78
CA SER A 632 74.40 40.45 -137.56
C SER A 632 73.30 41.02 -136.51
N ARG A 633 73.38 40.85 -135.13
CA ARG A 633 72.88 41.66 -133.88
C ARG A 633 71.35 41.77 -133.41
N GLN A 634 70.81 42.21 -132.20
CA GLN A 634 71.14 42.40 -130.69
C GLN A 634 69.91 42.96 -129.78
N CYS A 635 69.79 42.82 -128.40
CA CYS A 635 68.62 43.28 -127.49
C CYS A 635 68.75 43.39 -125.87
N ASN A 636 67.67 43.77 -125.07
CA ASN A 636 67.30 43.63 -123.56
C ASN A 636 67.60 44.77 -122.45
N SER A 637 67.10 44.92 -121.16
CA SER A 637 65.86 44.65 -120.26
C SER A 637 65.97 45.17 -118.73
N VAL A 638 64.98 45.02 -117.75
CA VAL A 638 65.02 44.87 -116.18
C VAL A 638 64.33 45.82 -115.05
N SER A 639 63.80 45.22 -113.92
CA SER A 639 63.53 45.66 -112.44
C SER A 639 62.30 46.52 -111.91
N SER A 640 61.90 46.68 -110.59
CA SER A 640 61.78 45.84 -109.30
C SER A 640 61.24 46.57 -107.95
N TRP A 641 60.79 45.84 -106.87
CA TRP A 641 60.50 46.12 -105.37
C TRP A 641 59.31 47.01 -104.78
N ASN A 642 58.93 46.76 -103.48
CA ASN A 642 58.20 47.57 -102.40
C ASN A 642 56.66 47.36 -102.11
N ALA A 643 55.97 47.74 -100.96
CA ALA A 643 56.23 47.80 -99.47
C ALA A 643 55.01 48.28 -98.54
N SER A 644 54.94 47.87 -97.24
CA SER A 644 54.34 48.52 -95.99
C SER A 644 52.84 48.51 -95.53
N ILE A 645 52.61 48.68 -94.19
CA ILE A 645 51.34 48.93 -93.38
C ILE A 645 50.60 47.64 -92.88
N LEU A 646 49.85 47.48 -91.73
CA LEU A 646 49.01 48.35 -90.81
C LEU A 646 49.17 48.12 -89.25
N SER A 647 48.11 47.76 -88.48
CA SER A 647 47.94 47.75 -86.98
C SER A 647 46.67 46.93 -86.55
N ARG A 648 45.98 46.95 -85.37
CA ARG A 648 45.85 47.80 -84.13
C ARG A 648 45.03 47.06 -83.00
N GLU A 649 45.22 47.44 -81.71
CA GLU A 649 44.50 47.09 -80.41
C GLU A 649 44.38 45.58 -80.00
N ASN A 650 44.67 45.07 -78.78
CA ASN A 650 44.66 45.44 -77.33
C ASN A 650 43.49 44.76 -76.55
N THR A 651 43.58 44.21 -75.31
CA THR A 651 44.66 44.07 -74.28
C THR A 651 44.38 42.82 -73.39
N LEU A 652 45.37 42.34 -72.61
CA LEU A 652 45.30 41.24 -71.61
C LEU A 652 46.16 41.64 -70.37
N MET A 653 45.85 41.21 -69.12
CA MET A 653 46.81 40.89 -68.00
C MET A 653 46.16 40.63 -66.62
N SER A 654 46.95 40.06 -65.68
CA SER A 654 46.69 39.81 -64.23
C SER A 654 47.54 40.81 -63.37
N PRO A 655 48.01 40.62 -62.10
CA PRO A 655 47.86 39.55 -61.07
C PRO A 655 47.63 40.04 -59.59
N GLU A 656 47.63 39.10 -58.60
CA GLU A 656 48.11 39.16 -57.17
C GLU A 656 47.62 40.30 -56.21
N ASP A 657 47.58 40.23 -54.86
CA ASP A 657 48.05 39.28 -53.80
C ASP A 657 47.25 39.44 -52.46
N GLU A 658 47.67 38.74 -51.38
CA GLU A 658 47.41 38.93 -49.92
C GLU A 658 46.07 38.52 -49.23
N ALA A 659 46.20 38.17 -47.93
CA ALA A 659 45.18 37.85 -46.91
C ALA A 659 45.86 37.92 -45.50
N PRO A 660 45.20 37.73 -44.31
CA PRO A 660 43.79 37.49 -43.94
C PRO A 660 43.34 38.52 -42.85
N PRO A 661 42.56 38.24 -41.76
CA PRO A 661 41.51 37.25 -41.49
C PRO A 661 40.19 37.83 -40.91
N VAL A 662 39.02 37.26 -41.26
CA VAL A 662 37.77 37.36 -40.45
C VAL A 662 36.96 36.07 -40.58
N SER A 663 37.02 35.15 -39.61
CA SER A 663 36.20 33.92 -39.59
C SER A 663 35.28 33.79 -38.37
N LEU A 664 35.26 34.78 -37.47
CA LEU A 664 34.49 34.72 -36.21
C LEU A 664 33.11 35.39 -36.27
N THR A 665 32.79 36.16 -37.31
CA THR A 665 31.48 36.83 -37.42
C THR A 665 30.43 35.96 -38.13
N GLU A 666 30.85 35.15 -39.09
CA GLU A 666 29.97 34.31 -39.91
C GLU A 666 29.57 33.03 -39.17
N GLU A 667 30.53 32.34 -38.55
CA GLU A 667 30.26 31.20 -37.65
C GLU A 667 29.31 31.59 -36.50
N ASN A 668 29.47 32.78 -35.91
CA ASN A 668 28.54 33.27 -34.87
C ASN A 668 27.14 33.60 -35.42
N ALA A 669 27.03 34.04 -36.67
CA ALA A 669 25.72 34.25 -37.32
C ALA A 669 25.02 32.92 -37.62
N GLU A 670 25.77 31.90 -38.09
CA GLU A 670 25.23 30.55 -38.30
C GLU A 670 24.85 29.88 -36.98
N LEU A 671 25.64 30.04 -35.91
CA LEU A 671 25.31 29.54 -34.57
C LEU A 671 24.06 30.22 -34.01
N LEU A 672 23.90 31.54 -34.14
CA LEU A 672 22.68 32.25 -33.72
C LEU A 672 21.45 31.79 -34.51
N LYS A 673 21.60 31.59 -35.83
CA LYS A 673 20.55 31.02 -36.68
C LYS A 673 20.20 29.60 -36.22
N ARG A 674 21.18 28.73 -35.99
CA ARG A 674 20.98 27.35 -35.55
C ARG A 674 20.34 27.25 -34.17
N ILE A 675 20.69 28.16 -33.26
CA ILE A 675 20.04 28.30 -31.94
C ILE A 675 18.58 28.73 -32.11
N THR A 676 18.30 29.67 -33.02
CA THR A 676 16.92 30.12 -33.32
C THR A 676 16.08 28.98 -33.91
N ASP A 677 16.62 28.25 -34.90
CA ASP A 677 15.98 27.08 -35.52
C ASP A 677 15.66 26.00 -34.45
N LEU A 678 16.62 25.68 -33.57
CA LEU A 678 16.45 24.69 -32.49
C LEU A 678 15.49 25.18 -31.39
N GLN A 679 15.44 26.48 -31.10
CA GLN A 679 14.45 27.05 -30.18
C GLN A 679 13.04 26.99 -30.76
N GLN A 680 12.88 27.21 -32.07
CA GLN A 680 11.59 27.07 -32.74
C GLN A 680 11.16 25.59 -32.85
N GLU A 681 12.08 24.67 -33.17
CA GLU A 681 11.81 23.22 -33.15
C GLU A 681 11.41 22.74 -31.75
N LYS A 682 12.14 23.18 -30.71
CA LYS A 682 11.79 22.90 -29.31
C LYS A 682 10.41 23.43 -28.94
N TRP A 683 10.06 24.66 -29.34
CA TRP A 683 8.76 25.25 -29.06
C TRP A 683 7.61 24.49 -29.76
N MET A 684 7.79 24.09 -31.03
CA MET A 684 6.82 23.24 -31.75
C MET A 684 6.67 21.85 -31.10
N LEU A 685 7.74 21.30 -30.51
CA LEU A 685 7.69 20.04 -29.76
C LEU A 685 6.98 20.22 -28.40
N GLU A 686 7.20 21.34 -27.71
CA GLU A 686 6.50 21.68 -26.46
C GLU A 686 4.99 21.91 -26.69
N GLU A 687 4.60 22.61 -27.76
CA GLU A 687 3.19 22.74 -28.18
C GLU A 687 2.58 21.37 -28.52
N LYS A 688 3.31 20.51 -29.24
CA LYS A 688 2.86 19.15 -29.57
C LYS A 688 2.73 18.25 -28.34
N VAL A 689 3.62 18.36 -27.35
CA VAL A 689 3.50 17.66 -26.06
C VAL A 689 2.29 18.17 -25.29
N SER A 690 2.09 19.49 -25.19
CA SER A 690 0.92 20.09 -24.53
C SER A 690 -0.41 19.65 -25.18
N HIS A 691 -0.46 19.55 -26.51
CA HIS A 691 -1.61 18.96 -27.21
C HIS A 691 -1.83 17.48 -26.89
N LEU A 692 -0.77 16.67 -26.77
CA LEU A 692 -0.87 15.26 -26.37
C LEU A 692 -1.29 15.10 -24.90
N GLU A 693 -0.79 15.93 -24.00
CA GLU A 693 -1.18 15.97 -22.59
C GLU A 693 -2.67 16.36 -22.44
N SER A 694 -3.10 17.40 -23.14
CA SER A 694 -4.50 17.84 -23.19
C SER A 694 -5.42 16.74 -23.79
N SER A 695 -5.00 16.12 -24.90
CA SER A 695 -5.75 15.01 -25.51
C SER A 695 -5.80 13.77 -24.61
N ASN A 696 -4.73 13.45 -23.89
CA ASN A 696 -4.70 12.34 -22.94
C ASN A 696 -5.56 12.63 -21.70
N SER A 697 -5.57 13.88 -21.21
CA SER A 697 -6.45 14.30 -20.11
C SER A 697 -7.92 14.18 -20.51
N CYS A 698 -8.28 14.63 -21.72
CA CYS A 698 -9.64 14.49 -22.26
C CYS A 698 -10.03 13.01 -22.46
N MET A 699 -9.12 12.16 -22.95
CA MET A 699 -9.37 10.72 -23.08
C MET A 699 -9.50 10.03 -21.70
N ALA A 700 -8.72 10.44 -20.70
CA ALA A 700 -8.85 9.94 -19.34
C ALA A 700 -10.19 10.35 -18.70
N GLU A 701 -10.65 11.58 -18.94
CA GLU A 701 -11.96 12.06 -18.49
C GLU A 701 -13.12 11.33 -19.19
N ASP A 702 -13.03 11.10 -20.50
CA ASP A 702 -13.98 10.28 -21.28
C ASP A 702 -14.01 8.82 -20.79
N LEU A 703 -12.85 8.23 -20.45
CA LEU A 703 -12.78 6.89 -19.84
C LEU A 703 -13.39 6.86 -18.43
N LEU A 704 -13.19 7.90 -17.62
CA LEU A 704 -13.83 8.01 -16.30
C LEU A 704 -15.35 8.19 -16.42
N GLN A 705 -15.84 9.03 -17.35
CA GLN A 705 -17.27 9.19 -17.63
C GLN A 705 -17.88 7.89 -18.14
N LYS A 706 -17.21 7.16 -19.05
CA LYS A 706 -17.66 5.85 -19.53
C LYS A 706 -17.65 4.80 -18.42
N THR A 707 -16.66 4.83 -17.51
CA THR A 707 -16.63 3.95 -16.34
C THR A 707 -17.80 4.25 -15.41
N ALA A 708 -18.05 5.51 -15.08
CA ALA A 708 -19.19 5.92 -14.26
C ALA A 708 -20.55 5.59 -14.92
N VAL A 709 -20.66 5.68 -16.24
CA VAL A 709 -21.87 5.24 -16.98
C VAL A 709 -22.01 3.71 -16.95
N ILE A 710 -20.91 2.95 -17.07
CA ILE A 710 -20.94 1.48 -16.94
C ILE A 710 -21.32 1.09 -15.51
N GLU A 711 -20.75 1.73 -14.49
CA GLU A 711 -21.13 1.55 -13.08
C GLU A 711 -22.61 1.87 -12.85
N HIS A 712 -23.10 3.00 -13.36
CA HIS A 712 -24.52 3.37 -13.32
C HIS A 712 -25.42 2.31 -13.96
N TYR A 713 -25.05 1.75 -15.12
CA TYR A 713 -25.82 0.67 -15.76
C TYR A 713 -25.66 -0.69 -15.08
N VAL A 714 -24.54 -0.98 -14.41
CA VAL A 714 -24.33 -2.20 -13.60
C VAL A 714 -25.11 -2.13 -12.28
N MET A 715 -25.28 -0.93 -11.71
CA MET A 715 -26.12 -0.68 -10.55
C MET A 715 -27.61 -0.65 -10.93
N ASP A 716 -28.00 0.07 -11.99
CA ASP A 716 -29.40 0.13 -12.47
C ASP A 716 -29.90 -1.19 -13.07
N SER A 717 -29.02 -2.08 -13.54
CA SER A 717 -29.45 -3.44 -13.94
C SER A 717 -29.87 -4.32 -12.75
N HIS A 718 -29.75 -3.83 -11.51
CA HIS A 718 -30.44 -4.39 -10.33
C HIS A 718 -31.83 -3.75 -10.09
N ILE A 719 -32.19 -2.66 -10.77
CA ILE A 719 -33.56 -2.12 -10.87
C ILE A 719 -34.18 -2.62 -12.18
N GLY A 720 -34.15 -3.94 -12.33
CA GLY A 720 -34.39 -4.64 -13.60
C GLY A 720 -35.11 -5.99 -13.46
N GLU A 721 -35.79 -6.26 -12.34
CA GLU A 721 -36.71 -7.40 -12.21
C GLU A 721 -37.97 -7.22 -13.08
N TYR A 722 -37.78 -7.22 -14.40
CA TYR A 722 -38.82 -7.65 -15.33
C TYR A 722 -39.07 -9.13 -15.06
N ASP A 723 -40.15 -9.39 -14.33
CA ASP A 723 -40.55 -10.69 -13.82
C ASP A 723 -40.40 -11.81 -14.87
N LEU A 724 -39.36 -12.61 -14.69
CA LEU A 724 -39.03 -13.76 -15.54
C LEU A 724 -40.13 -14.84 -15.48
N GLU A 725 -40.92 -14.87 -14.40
CA GLU A 725 -42.11 -15.71 -14.28
C GLU A 725 -43.16 -15.27 -15.32
N THR A 726 -43.46 -13.97 -15.43
CA THR A 726 -44.38 -13.39 -16.44
C THR A 726 -43.89 -13.60 -17.87
N LEU A 727 -42.60 -13.37 -18.18
CA LEU A 727 -42.07 -13.57 -19.53
C LEU A 727 -42.07 -15.06 -19.92
N SER A 728 -41.72 -15.95 -18.99
CA SER A 728 -41.80 -17.40 -19.16
C SER A 728 -43.23 -17.87 -19.39
N GLN A 729 -44.19 -17.35 -18.61
CA GLN A 729 -45.62 -17.66 -18.78
C GLN A 729 -46.14 -17.24 -20.16
N GLU A 730 -45.78 -16.07 -20.68
CA GLU A 730 -46.23 -15.64 -22.00
C GLU A 730 -45.58 -16.45 -23.14
N ILE A 731 -44.30 -16.80 -23.02
CA ILE A 731 -43.62 -17.71 -23.96
C ILE A 731 -44.30 -19.09 -23.97
N VAL A 732 -44.68 -19.63 -22.80
CA VAL A 732 -45.44 -20.89 -22.68
C VAL A 732 -46.86 -20.75 -23.24
N ARG A 733 -47.51 -19.59 -23.07
CA ARG A 733 -48.86 -19.30 -23.59
C ARG A 733 -48.87 -19.27 -25.13
N LEU A 734 -47.92 -18.56 -25.73
CA LEU A 734 -47.72 -18.49 -27.17
C LEU A 734 -47.35 -19.86 -27.75
N SER A 735 -46.44 -20.60 -27.10
CA SER A 735 -46.06 -21.96 -27.51
C SER A 735 -47.26 -22.92 -27.53
N LYS A 736 -48.15 -22.84 -26.53
CA LYS A 736 -49.40 -23.62 -26.51
C LYS A 736 -50.37 -23.23 -27.63
N GLN A 737 -50.48 -21.94 -27.99
CA GLN A 737 -51.29 -21.52 -29.14
C GLN A 737 -50.75 -22.08 -30.47
N VAL A 738 -49.42 -22.08 -30.68
CA VAL A 738 -48.80 -22.64 -31.90
C VAL A 738 -49.04 -24.15 -32.02
N VAL A 739 -48.88 -24.91 -30.92
CA VAL A 739 -49.12 -26.37 -30.92
C VAL A 739 -50.60 -26.72 -31.18
N ILE A 740 -51.54 -25.95 -30.62
CA ILE A 740 -52.98 -26.13 -30.85
C ILE A 740 -53.38 -25.76 -32.29
N GLY A 741 -52.72 -24.76 -32.90
CA GLY A 741 -52.89 -24.45 -34.33
C GLY A 741 -52.40 -25.59 -35.23
N SER A 742 -51.15 -26.01 -35.04
CA SER A 742 -50.51 -27.04 -35.86
C SER A 742 -51.21 -28.41 -35.79
N SER A 743 -51.79 -28.75 -34.64
CA SER A 743 -52.51 -30.03 -34.44
C SER A 743 -53.86 -30.11 -35.16
N LYS A 744 -54.34 -29.03 -35.78
CA LYS A 744 -55.58 -29.02 -36.58
C LYS A 744 -55.36 -29.15 -38.10
N GLN A 745 -54.11 -29.22 -38.56
CA GLN A 745 -53.77 -29.12 -39.99
C GLN A 745 -53.10 -30.37 -40.58
N THR A 746 -52.92 -31.43 -39.79
CA THR A 746 -52.16 -32.64 -40.18
C THR A 746 -52.97 -33.95 -40.15
N SER A 747 -54.27 -33.88 -39.87
CA SER A 747 -55.17 -35.06 -39.76
C SER A 747 -56.05 -35.28 -41.01
N GLY A 748 -55.60 -34.82 -42.18
CA GLY A 748 -56.50 -34.55 -43.31
C GLY A 748 -56.02 -34.88 -44.73
N GLU A 749 -54.93 -35.64 -44.93
CA GLU A 749 -54.54 -36.05 -46.29
C GLU A 749 -53.82 -37.41 -46.36
N GLN A 750 -54.60 -38.46 -46.67
CA GLN A 750 -54.14 -39.71 -47.28
C GLN A 750 -54.95 -39.94 -48.56
N LYS A 751 -54.32 -39.89 -49.74
CA LYS A 751 -54.77 -40.55 -51.00
C LYS A 751 -53.77 -40.34 -52.14
N SER A 752 -53.81 -41.26 -53.11
CA SER A 752 -52.86 -41.41 -54.24
C SER A 752 -51.43 -41.79 -53.80
N SER A 753 -50.75 -42.82 -54.34
CA SER A 753 -50.92 -43.61 -55.58
C SER A 753 -50.81 -42.74 -56.84
N GLU A 754 -49.71 -42.78 -57.59
CA GLU A 754 -49.11 -43.98 -58.21
C GLU A 754 -47.63 -44.22 -57.87
#